data_AF-A0AAW4KZ01-F1
#
_entry.id   AF-A0AAW4KZ01-F1
#
_cell.length_a   1.000
_cell.length_b   1.000
_cell.length_c   1.000
_cell.angle_alpha   90.00
_cell.angle_beta   90.00
_cell.angle_gamma   90.00
#
_symmetry.space_group_name_H-M   'P 1'
#
loop_
_entity.id
_entity.type
_entity.pdbx_description
1 polymer ?
#
loop_
_entity_poly.entity_id
_entity_poly.type
_entity_poly.pdbx_seq_one_letter_code
_entity_poly.pdbx_strand_id
1 'polypeptide(L)'
;MNILKINLKNCYGIQSLDQEFDFASTNPIKPKAKAYAIYAPNGLMKTSFSKTFEDLAKGNAPKEERYNRPSTYVVESDGNAIQKEEIYVVKSEIDIKADSPAITNILVNPASKARYDELLIDLDKQKNKLIGSLQKSSKVAKKEIEREILNDWAIGDFPTCIRTIKATTVEDDLSPYEYNTIFDPKAIEVLKSQEFISKASEFNERYQELFSQAGTIYQKGVFNPTKAETSFTTLDKQGYFAGGHRVHLRGESDSIDKEALNQKLQAIHARIDGDEELKKLRASLAKNAQAQALTDLIESLSASQVEFILEKLQPRNQAQFRKDLWSYYIQNNTDASTYLESYAANKEELERIEADAALAAPRWTEAVELFNDRFVDMPFTLTISNQTQAVLGKEKAELKFTFRDGTDMVEWKRSELKTLSQGEKRALYLLNFIFEVESRKLANQETIFIIDDIADSFDYKNKHAIVQYLDDLCNTGYFYQIILTHNFDFFRTLANNFVHRDRCLMANRNSSSITLAKAEGIKNYFIGKWKNNVATSDCILCATIPFIRNLIEYTKGESDPDYLTLTSLLHWMNNTDTITVGEYLTIYNSLFGTSHDSSNTRSMKDLLFTKANEICAHSTHDGLNLEDKVLLSIATRMQAEIFLTTELRRLKRDSSYWFEGKEQFGNLIKEYSALTPSARELRTLEKVSITVSSNIHLNSFMYEPILDLTIDHLISLYNEVCGLSHI
;
A
#
# COMPACT_ATOMS: atom_id res chain seq x y z
N MET A 1 -23.97 -24.65 10.37
CA MET A 1 -22.69 -25.25 10.80
C MET A 1 -22.66 -25.45 12.31
N ASN A 2 -22.60 -26.69 12.78
CA ASN A 2 -22.34 -27.03 14.18
C ASN A 2 -20.88 -27.37 14.42
N ILE A 3 -20.25 -28.16 13.55
CA ILE A 3 -18.85 -28.58 13.66
C ILE A 3 -18.10 -28.20 12.38
N LEU A 4 -16.98 -27.51 12.54
CA LEU A 4 -15.99 -27.30 11.47
C LEU A 4 -14.76 -28.18 11.76
N LYS A 5 -14.54 -29.18 10.92
CA LYS A 5 -13.37 -30.07 11.00
C LYS A 5 -12.30 -29.64 10.02
N ILE A 6 -11.06 -29.58 10.50
CA ILE A 6 -9.91 -29.13 9.73
C ILE A 6 -8.76 -30.14 9.91
N ASN A 7 -8.25 -30.68 8.80
CA ASN A 7 -6.99 -31.41 8.76
C ASN A 7 -6.11 -30.82 7.64
N LEU A 8 -5.02 -30.15 8.00
CA LEU A 8 -4.11 -29.49 7.06
C LEU A 8 -2.71 -30.08 7.18
N LYS A 9 -2.08 -30.36 6.04
CA LYS A 9 -0.69 -30.82 5.97
C LYS A 9 0.05 -30.10 4.85
N ASN A 10 1.19 -29.51 5.20
CA ASN A 10 2.01 -28.69 4.31
C ASN A 10 1.22 -27.56 3.60
N CYS A 11 0.24 -26.92 4.25
CA CYS A 11 -0.53 -25.81 3.65
C CYS A 11 0.11 -24.47 4.03
N TYR A 12 0.74 -23.77 3.08
CA TYR A 12 1.36 -22.46 3.25
C TYR A 12 2.33 -22.33 4.45
N GLY A 13 2.98 -23.43 4.84
CA GLY A 13 3.90 -23.50 5.99
C GLY A 13 3.36 -24.18 7.25
N ILE A 14 2.06 -24.51 7.31
CA ILE A 14 1.50 -25.40 8.34
C ILE A 14 1.96 -26.81 8.03
N GLN A 15 2.84 -27.39 8.85
CA GLN A 15 3.34 -28.75 8.64
C GLN A 15 2.24 -29.79 8.84
N SER A 16 1.52 -29.70 9.96
CA SER A 16 0.34 -30.51 10.29
C SER A 16 -0.52 -29.76 11.28
N LEU A 17 -1.83 -29.73 11.08
CA LEU A 17 -2.83 -29.21 12.03
C LEU A 17 -4.10 -30.06 11.90
N ASP A 18 -4.58 -30.62 13.01
CA ASP A 18 -5.84 -31.36 13.09
C ASP A 18 -6.68 -30.76 14.21
N GLN A 19 -7.86 -30.23 13.88
CA GLN A 19 -8.72 -29.56 14.83
C GLN A 19 -10.19 -29.64 14.43
N GLU A 20 -11.05 -29.86 15.43
CA GLU A 20 -12.49 -29.67 15.33
C GLU A 20 -12.93 -28.43 16.13
N PHE A 21 -13.72 -27.57 15.51
CA PHE A 21 -14.32 -26.38 16.12
C PHE A 21 -15.83 -26.62 16.29
N ASP A 22 -16.29 -26.62 17.54
CA ASP A 22 -17.69 -26.84 17.89
C ASP A 22 -18.40 -25.49 18.14
N PHE A 23 -19.25 -25.11 17.19
CA PHE A 23 -20.10 -23.93 17.20
C PHE A 23 -21.51 -24.20 17.74
N ALA A 24 -21.86 -25.44 18.12
CA ALA A 24 -23.19 -25.77 18.62
C ALA A 24 -23.53 -24.94 19.88
N SER A 25 -24.80 -24.56 20.00
CA SER A 25 -25.31 -23.89 21.19
C SER A 25 -25.83 -24.93 22.17
N THR A 26 -25.05 -25.26 23.19
CA THR A 26 -25.42 -26.27 24.20
C THR A 26 -26.31 -25.72 25.33
N ASN A 27 -26.53 -24.40 25.39
CA ASN A 27 -27.36 -23.76 26.42
C ASN A 27 -28.32 -22.72 25.81
N PRO A 28 -29.63 -22.98 25.79
CA PRO A 28 -30.61 -22.07 25.21
C PRO A 28 -30.84 -20.78 26.01
N ILE A 29 -30.38 -20.70 27.26
CA ILE A 29 -30.56 -19.52 28.14
C ILE A 29 -29.40 -18.52 28.00
N LYS A 30 -28.19 -19.01 27.69
CA LYS A 30 -27.02 -18.19 27.36
C LYS A 30 -26.25 -18.88 26.23
N PRO A 31 -26.62 -18.64 24.97
CA PRO A 31 -25.93 -19.25 23.84
C PRO A 31 -24.47 -18.77 23.83
N LYS A 32 -23.54 -19.71 23.64
CA LYS A 32 -22.12 -19.37 23.43
C LYS A 32 -22.01 -18.66 22.07
N ALA A 33 -21.41 -17.47 22.05
CA ALA A 33 -21.14 -16.75 20.80
C ALA A 33 -20.41 -17.67 19.81
N LYS A 34 -20.82 -17.65 18.53
CA LYS A 34 -20.29 -18.52 17.46
C LYS A 34 -18.91 -18.09 16.98
N ALA A 35 -18.01 -17.83 17.92
CA ALA A 35 -16.68 -17.33 17.69
C ALA A 35 -15.64 -18.14 18.46
N TYR A 36 -14.52 -18.41 17.81
CA TYR A 36 -13.27 -18.86 18.42
C TYR A 36 -12.25 -17.74 18.37
N ALA A 37 -11.53 -17.56 19.46
CA ALA A 37 -10.33 -16.74 19.50
C ALA A 37 -9.13 -17.67 19.64
N ILE A 38 -8.11 -17.48 18.80
CA ILE A 38 -6.89 -18.27 18.79
C ILE A 38 -5.72 -17.31 18.94
N TYR A 39 -5.02 -17.39 20.06
CA TYR A 39 -3.74 -16.73 20.23
C TYR A 39 -2.65 -17.55 19.54
N ALA A 40 -1.91 -16.94 18.61
CA ALA A 40 -0.82 -17.59 17.91
C ALA A 40 0.32 -16.59 17.66
N PRO A 41 1.57 -16.89 18.07
CA PRO A 41 2.72 -16.04 17.79
C PRO A 41 2.97 -15.79 16.30
N ASN A 42 3.75 -14.76 16.00
CA ASN A 42 4.16 -14.45 14.62
C ASN A 42 5.03 -15.58 14.04
N GLY A 43 4.81 -15.91 12.77
CA GLY A 43 5.51 -17.00 12.08
C GLY A 43 5.03 -18.41 12.43
N LEU A 44 3.94 -18.57 13.21
CA LEU A 44 3.40 -19.89 13.56
C LEU A 44 2.40 -20.43 12.54
N MET A 45 1.18 -19.87 12.48
CA MET A 45 0.11 -20.39 11.62
C MET A 45 -0.85 -19.34 11.05
N LYS A 46 -0.93 -18.12 11.58
CA LYS A 46 -2.04 -17.19 11.30
C LYS A 46 -2.22 -16.89 9.81
N THR A 47 -1.17 -16.36 9.17
CA THR A 47 -1.16 -16.06 7.73
C THR A 47 -1.24 -17.31 6.86
N SER A 48 -0.65 -18.42 7.29
CA SER A 48 -0.75 -19.69 6.56
C SER A 48 -2.17 -20.25 6.58
N PHE A 49 -2.86 -20.10 7.71
CA PHE A 49 -4.24 -20.51 7.90
C PHE A 49 -5.20 -19.62 7.09
N SER A 50 -5.04 -18.30 7.17
CA SER A 50 -5.85 -17.36 6.39
C SER A 50 -5.66 -17.55 4.87
N LYS A 51 -4.42 -17.74 4.38
CA LYS A 51 -4.15 -18.07 2.97
C LYS A 51 -4.75 -19.41 2.54
N THR A 52 -4.74 -20.41 3.40
CA THR A 52 -5.37 -21.72 3.12
C THR A 52 -6.86 -21.52 2.86
N PHE A 53 -7.57 -20.81 3.74
CA PHE A 53 -8.99 -20.51 3.55
C PHE A 53 -9.27 -19.56 2.39
N GLU A 54 -8.33 -18.66 2.06
CA GLU A 54 -8.46 -17.77 0.92
C GLU A 54 -8.46 -18.55 -0.41
N ASP A 55 -7.58 -19.53 -0.56
CA ASP A 55 -7.59 -20.40 -1.74
C ASP A 55 -8.87 -21.20 -1.84
N LEU A 56 -9.35 -21.76 -0.73
CA LEU A 56 -10.61 -22.50 -0.71
C LEU A 56 -11.79 -21.61 -1.10
N ALA A 57 -11.84 -20.36 -0.62
CA ALA A 57 -12.84 -19.37 -1.02
C ALA A 57 -12.80 -19.04 -2.52
N LYS A 58 -11.61 -19.13 -3.15
CA LYS A 58 -11.43 -18.95 -4.61
C LYS A 58 -11.65 -20.24 -5.42
N GLY A 59 -11.87 -21.38 -4.76
CA GLY A 59 -11.96 -22.69 -5.40
C GLY A 59 -10.60 -23.28 -5.81
N ASN A 60 -9.50 -22.75 -5.29
CA ASN A 60 -8.14 -23.26 -5.49
C ASN A 60 -7.76 -24.27 -4.41
N ALA A 61 -6.84 -25.18 -4.74
CA ALA A 61 -6.24 -26.08 -3.76
C ALA A 61 -5.07 -25.39 -3.03
N PRO A 62 -5.05 -25.41 -1.67
CA PRO A 62 -3.91 -24.94 -0.90
C PRO A 62 -2.62 -25.69 -1.26
N LYS A 63 -1.49 -24.98 -1.22
CA LYS A 63 -0.18 -25.49 -1.65
C LYS A 63 0.94 -25.16 -0.66
N GLU A 64 2.11 -25.78 -0.86
CA GLU A 64 3.35 -25.48 -0.17
C GLU A 64 4.30 -24.75 -1.12
N GLU A 65 4.69 -23.51 -0.78
CA GLU A 65 5.45 -22.66 -1.71
C GLU A 65 6.97 -22.67 -1.47
N ARG A 66 7.44 -23.10 -0.29
CA ARG A 66 8.85 -22.90 0.11
C ARG A 66 9.75 -24.08 -0.24
N TYR A 67 9.22 -25.28 -0.11
CA TYR A 67 9.91 -26.56 -0.28
C TYR A 67 9.23 -27.46 -1.32
N ASN A 68 8.14 -27.01 -1.93
CA ASN A 68 7.34 -27.72 -2.93
C ASN A 68 6.90 -29.12 -2.47
N ARG A 69 6.53 -29.24 -1.18
CA ARG A 69 6.05 -30.50 -0.60
C ARG A 69 4.59 -30.76 -1.01
N PRO A 70 4.16 -32.03 -1.10
CA PRO A 70 2.75 -32.33 -1.33
C PRO A 70 1.90 -31.83 -0.16
N SER A 71 0.87 -31.05 -0.50
CA SER A 71 -0.11 -30.52 0.45
C SER A 71 -1.37 -31.37 0.46
N THR A 72 -1.93 -31.62 1.64
CA THR A 72 -3.23 -32.26 1.79
C THR A 72 -4.10 -31.43 2.71
N TYR A 73 -5.39 -31.33 2.41
CA TYR A 73 -6.35 -30.57 3.21
C TYR A 73 -7.67 -31.31 3.28
N VAL A 74 -8.33 -31.21 4.44
CA VAL A 74 -9.73 -31.57 4.68
C VAL A 74 -10.34 -30.41 5.46
N VAL A 75 -11.39 -29.80 4.91
CA VAL A 75 -12.16 -28.76 5.58
C VAL A 75 -13.64 -29.09 5.38
N GLU A 76 -14.28 -29.54 6.46
CA GLU A 76 -15.64 -30.06 6.44
C GLU A 76 -16.53 -29.31 7.44
N SER A 77 -17.71 -28.91 7.00
CA SER A 77 -18.81 -28.38 7.81
C SER A 77 -19.84 -29.48 8.02
N ASP A 78 -20.05 -29.90 9.27
CA ASP A 78 -21.01 -30.95 9.64
C ASP A 78 -20.84 -32.27 8.82
N GLY A 79 -19.59 -32.60 8.47
CA GLY A 79 -19.21 -33.80 7.70
C GLY A 79 -19.29 -33.65 6.17
N ASN A 80 -19.65 -32.46 5.66
CA ASN A 80 -19.66 -32.17 4.22
C ASN A 80 -18.56 -31.16 3.87
N ALA A 81 -18.03 -31.21 2.65
CA ALA A 81 -17.09 -30.20 2.17
C ALA A 81 -17.71 -28.80 2.25
N ILE A 82 -16.98 -27.85 2.86
CA ILE A 82 -17.44 -26.46 2.97
C ILE A 82 -17.57 -25.81 1.60
N GLN A 83 -18.61 -25.01 1.37
CA GLN A 83 -18.79 -24.31 0.10
C GLN A 83 -17.86 -23.09 0.04
N LYS A 84 -17.32 -22.79 -1.15
CA LYS A 84 -16.40 -21.66 -1.32
C LYS A 84 -17.04 -20.32 -0.99
N GLU A 85 -18.34 -20.18 -1.26
CA GLU A 85 -19.14 -19.00 -0.96
C GLU A 85 -19.32 -18.79 0.55
N GLU A 86 -19.27 -19.85 1.36
CA GLU A 86 -19.43 -19.78 2.82
C GLU A 86 -18.17 -19.25 3.51
N ILE A 87 -17.05 -19.08 2.81
CA ILE A 87 -15.79 -18.64 3.41
C ILE A 87 -15.56 -17.16 3.12
N TYR A 88 -15.22 -16.38 4.16
CA TYR A 88 -14.68 -15.03 3.98
C TYR A 88 -13.43 -14.82 4.84
N VAL A 89 -12.36 -14.33 4.22
CA VAL A 89 -11.06 -14.12 4.88
C VAL A 89 -10.76 -12.63 5.00
N VAL A 90 -10.57 -12.17 6.24
CA VAL A 90 -10.07 -10.83 6.57
C VAL A 90 -8.56 -10.92 6.79
N LYS A 91 -7.79 -10.22 5.96
CA LYS A 91 -6.32 -10.29 5.97
C LYS A 91 -5.70 -9.29 6.95
N SER A 92 -4.49 -9.62 7.39
CA SER A 92 -3.62 -8.72 8.15
C SER A 92 -2.90 -7.69 7.26
N GLU A 93 -2.56 -8.07 6.02
CA GLU A 93 -1.87 -7.23 5.05
C GLU A 93 -2.85 -6.59 4.04
N ILE A 94 -2.71 -5.27 3.85
CA ILE A 94 -3.40 -4.52 2.80
C ILE A 94 -2.54 -4.62 1.54
N ASP A 95 -3.10 -5.12 0.44
CA ASP A 95 -2.41 -5.14 -0.85
C ASP A 95 -2.37 -3.70 -1.41
N ILE A 96 -1.33 -2.93 -1.02
CA ILE A 96 -1.17 -1.49 -1.34
C ILE A 96 -0.87 -1.28 -2.85
N LYS A 97 -0.83 -2.34 -3.67
CA LYS A 97 -0.60 -2.22 -5.13
C LYS A 97 -1.75 -1.52 -5.88
N ALA A 98 -2.85 -1.21 -5.21
CA ALA A 98 -4.00 -0.50 -5.75
C ALA A 98 -3.89 1.04 -5.59
N ASP A 99 -2.76 1.64 -5.97
CA ASP A 99 -2.59 3.10 -6.11
C ASP A 99 -2.45 3.48 -7.61
N SER A 100 -3.37 2.98 -8.45
CA SER A 100 -3.55 3.50 -9.82
C SER A 100 -4.53 4.69 -9.79
N PRO A 101 -4.24 5.82 -10.46
CA PRO A 101 -5.18 6.95 -10.57
C PRO A 101 -6.47 6.60 -11.32
N ALA A 102 -6.54 5.42 -11.97
CA ALA A 102 -7.74 4.88 -12.59
C ALA A 102 -8.65 4.08 -11.64
N ILE A 103 -8.24 3.87 -10.38
CA ILE A 103 -9.07 3.19 -9.39
C ILE A 103 -10.22 4.10 -8.99
N THR A 104 -11.42 3.59 -9.14
CA THR A 104 -12.63 4.37 -8.98
C THR A 104 -13.12 4.37 -7.53
N ASN A 105 -13.78 5.47 -7.14
CA ASN A 105 -14.45 5.59 -5.84
C ASN A 105 -15.85 4.96 -5.83
N ILE A 106 -16.18 4.18 -6.86
CA ILE A 106 -17.48 3.57 -7.01
C ILE A 106 -17.69 2.55 -5.88
N LEU A 107 -18.84 2.65 -5.25
CA LEU A 107 -19.24 1.81 -4.13
C LEU A 107 -20.00 0.58 -4.67
N VAL A 108 -19.23 -0.43 -5.05
CA VAL A 108 -19.69 -1.77 -5.47
C VAL A 108 -18.92 -2.84 -4.74
N ASN A 109 -19.42 -4.08 -4.75
CA ASN A 109 -18.73 -5.21 -4.12
C ASN A 109 -17.26 -5.33 -4.64
N PRO A 110 -16.32 -5.87 -3.84
CA PRO A 110 -14.89 -5.84 -4.18
C PRO A 110 -14.55 -6.50 -5.53
N ALA A 111 -15.25 -7.56 -5.92
CA ALA A 111 -15.03 -8.26 -7.18
C ALA A 111 -15.49 -7.43 -8.39
N SER A 112 -16.70 -6.88 -8.33
CA SER A 112 -17.23 -5.94 -9.33
C SER A 112 -16.37 -4.69 -9.41
N LYS A 113 -15.82 -4.21 -8.29
CA LYS A 113 -14.91 -3.06 -8.27
C LYS A 113 -13.61 -3.37 -8.99
N ALA A 114 -12.96 -4.49 -8.63
CA ALA A 114 -11.72 -4.91 -9.28
C ALA A 114 -11.90 -5.09 -10.78
N ARG A 115 -13.02 -5.70 -11.20
CA ARG A 115 -13.38 -5.86 -12.60
C ARG A 115 -13.62 -4.51 -13.28
N TYR A 116 -14.36 -3.60 -12.65
CA TYR A 116 -14.65 -2.27 -13.17
C TYR A 116 -13.37 -1.45 -13.36
N ASP A 117 -12.48 -1.45 -12.37
CA ASP A 117 -11.20 -0.76 -12.43
C ASP A 117 -10.29 -1.36 -13.53
N GLU A 118 -10.28 -2.69 -13.69
CA GLU A 118 -9.57 -3.37 -14.79
C GLU A 118 -10.06 -2.91 -16.16
N LEU A 119 -11.39 -2.87 -16.37
CA LEU A 119 -12.01 -2.44 -17.62
C LEU A 119 -11.66 -0.98 -17.95
N LEU A 120 -11.68 -0.09 -16.96
CA LEU A 120 -11.34 1.32 -17.16
C LEU A 120 -9.85 1.53 -17.44
N ILE A 121 -8.97 0.78 -16.78
CA ILE A 121 -7.52 0.83 -17.04
C ILE A 121 -7.22 0.41 -18.49
N ASP A 122 -7.84 -0.66 -18.99
CA ASP A 122 -7.66 -1.06 -20.39
C ASP A 122 -8.21 -0.01 -21.35
N LEU A 123 -9.40 0.54 -21.09
CA LEU A 123 -9.99 1.60 -21.91
C LEU A 123 -9.13 2.87 -21.97
N ASP A 124 -8.59 3.30 -20.83
CA ASP A 124 -7.70 4.47 -20.77
C ASP A 124 -6.39 4.22 -21.53
N LYS A 125 -5.84 3.00 -21.45
CA LYS A 125 -4.67 2.60 -22.23
C LYS A 125 -4.94 2.68 -23.74
N GLN A 126 -6.09 2.19 -24.22
CA GLN A 126 -6.45 2.28 -25.63
C GLN A 126 -6.71 3.73 -26.05
N LYS A 127 -7.40 4.52 -25.22
CA LYS A 127 -7.63 5.96 -25.45
C LYS A 127 -6.31 6.72 -25.59
N ASN A 128 -5.36 6.49 -24.68
CA ASN A 128 -4.04 7.14 -24.72
C ASN A 128 -3.23 6.76 -25.97
N LYS A 129 -3.38 5.51 -26.44
CA LYS A 129 -2.77 5.06 -27.70
C LYS A 129 -3.37 5.81 -28.90
N LEU A 130 -4.70 5.92 -28.97
CA LEU A 130 -5.42 6.70 -29.99
C LEU A 130 -4.98 8.17 -29.97
N ILE A 131 -4.96 8.82 -28.81
CA ILE A 131 -4.48 10.21 -28.65
C ILE A 131 -3.04 10.34 -29.15
N GLY A 132 -2.16 9.39 -28.84
CA GLY A 132 -0.79 9.38 -29.32
C GLY A 132 -0.67 9.29 -30.84
N SER A 133 -1.51 8.50 -31.49
CA SER A 133 -1.54 8.36 -32.95
C SER A 133 -2.15 9.59 -33.63
N LEU A 134 -3.19 10.19 -33.05
CA LEU A 134 -3.78 11.45 -33.52
C LEU A 134 -2.78 12.60 -33.41
N GLN A 135 -2.00 12.67 -32.32
CA GLN A 135 -0.95 13.68 -32.13
C GLN A 135 0.06 13.70 -33.28
N LYS A 136 0.47 12.53 -33.76
CA LYS A 136 1.46 12.42 -34.85
C LYS A 136 0.92 12.99 -36.17
N SER A 137 -0.38 12.79 -36.41
CA SER A 137 -1.08 13.16 -37.64
C SER A 137 -1.50 14.64 -37.63
N SER A 138 -2.06 15.11 -36.51
CA SER A 138 -2.60 16.47 -36.39
C SER A 138 -1.59 17.51 -35.90
N LYS A 139 -0.46 17.07 -35.31
CA LYS A 139 0.54 17.88 -34.58
C LYS A 139 0.02 18.64 -33.35
N VAL A 140 -1.24 18.41 -32.95
CA VAL A 140 -1.82 18.99 -31.73
C VAL A 140 -1.18 18.34 -30.50
N ALA A 141 -0.97 19.11 -29.43
CA ALA A 141 -0.42 18.57 -28.18
C ALA A 141 -1.35 17.50 -27.57
N LYS A 142 -0.78 16.40 -27.06
CA LYS A 142 -1.58 15.25 -26.53
C LYS A 142 -2.68 15.65 -25.54
N LYS A 143 -2.39 16.62 -24.67
CA LYS A 143 -3.30 17.11 -23.63
C LYS A 143 -4.51 17.88 -24.19
N GLU A 144 -4.42 18.35 -25.43
CA GLU A 144 -5.42 19.23 -26.04
C GLU A 144 -6.27 18.48 -27.07
N ILE A 145 -5.80 17.36 -27.63
CA ILE A 145 -6.49 16.60 -28.68
C ILE A 145 -7.96 16.30 -28.34
N GLU A 146 -8.22 15.77 -27.16
CA GLU A 146 -9.59 15.45 -26.74
C GLU A 146 -10.46 16.71 -26.71
N ARG A 147 -9.95 17.80 -26.14
CA ARG A 147 -10.66 19.09 -26.06
C ARG A 147 -10.94 19.65 -27.45
N GLU A 148 -9.95 19.67 -28.35
CA GLU A 148 -10.11 20.21 -29.70
C GLU A 148 -11.13 19.42 -30.52
N ILE A 149 -11.08 18.08 -30.47
CA ILE A 149 -12.03 17.21 -31.18
C ILE A 149 -13.45 17.43 -30.68
N LEU A 150 -13.65 17.47 -29.36
CA LEU A 150 -14.97 17.67 -28.75
C LEU A 150 -15.53 19.05 -29.09
N ASN A 151 -14.69 20.09 -29.07
CA ASN A 151 -15.08 21.46 -29.43
C ASN A 151 -15.48 21.57 -30.90
N ASP A 152 -14.69 21.02 -31.82
CA ASP A 152 -14.95 21.10 -33.26
C ASP A 152 -16.23 20.37 -33.68
N TRP A 153 -16.55 19.28 -32.99
CA TRP A 153 -17.74 18.47 -33.25
C TRP A 153 -18.95 18.87 -32.40
N ALA A 154 -18.76 19.69 -31.37
CA ALA A 154 -19.76 20.05 -30.37
C ALA A 154 -20.42 18.81 -29.72
N ILE A 155 -19.62 17.78 -29.45
CA ILE A 155 -20.04 16.55 -28.77
C ILE A 155 -19.40 16.52 -27.39
N GLY A 156 -20.18 16.17 -26.37
CA GLY A 156 -19.73 16.20 -24.96
C GLY A 156 -18.93 14.97 -24.52
N ASP A 157 -19.05 13.84 -25.23
CA ASP A 157 -18.37 12.59 -24.86
C ASP A 157 -17.46 12.06 -25.98
N PHE A 158 -16.24 11.69 -25.59
CA PHE A 158 -15.20 11.24 -26.52
C PHE A 158 -15.57 9.96 -27.30
N PRO A 159 -16.11 8.89 -26.68
CA PRO A 159 -16.49 7.67 -27.42
C PRO A 159 -17.53 7.93 -28.52
N THR A 160 -18.59 8.70 -28.25
CA THR A 160 -19.61 9.05 -29.25
C THR A 160 -19.05 9.97 -30.30
N CYS A 161 -18.15 10.88 -29.93
CA CYS A 161 -17.47 11.74 -30.89
C CYS A 161 -16.67 10.90 -31.89
N ILE A 162 -15.78 10.02 -31.43
CA ILE A 162 -14.99 9.15 -32.30
C ILE A 162 -15.87 8.23 -33.16
N ARG A 163 -16.97 7.69 -32.61
CA ARG A 163 -17.92 6.87 -33.38
C ARG A 163 -18.60 7.68 -34.50
N THR A 164 -19.02 8.90 -34.20
CA THR A 164 -19.66 9.81 -35.17
C THR A 164 -18.69 10.20 -36.27
N ILE A 165 -17.46 10.55 -35.89
CA ILE A 165 -16.40 10.91 -36.83
C ILE A 165 -16.10 9.74 -37.77
N LYS A 166 -15.99 8.53 -37.22
CA LYS A 166 -15.67 7.34 -38.02
C LYS A 166 -16.79 6.94 -38.98
N ALA A 167 -18.04 7.28 -38.68
CA ALA A 167 -19.18 7.05 -39.56
C ALA A 167 -19.32 8.12 -40.67
N THR A 168 -18.66 9.26 -40.50
CA THR A 168 -18.53 10.27 -41.56
C THR A 168 -17.63 9.72 -42.66
N THR A 169 -17.81 10.13 -43.90
CA THR A 169 -16.95 9.76 -45.05
C THR A 169 -16.22 11.00 -45.56
N VAL A 170 -14.90 10.89 -45.73
CA VAL A 170 -14.09 11.92 -46.41
C VAL A 170 -13.40 11.25 -47.58
N GLU A 171 -13.75 11.67 -48.79
CA GLU A 171 -13.20 11.11 -50.04
C GLU A 171 -11.91 11.82 -50.47
N ASP A 172 -11.70 13.05 -50.01
CA ASP A 172 -10.50 13.85 -50.28
C ASP A 172 -9.26 13.29 -49.56
N ASP A 173 -8.11 13.23 -50.24
CA ASP A 173 -6.83 12.94 -49.60
C ASP A 173 -6.37 14.18 -48.80
N LEU A 174 -6.52 14.10 -47.48
CA LEU A 174 -6.10 15.16 -46.56
C LEU A 174 -4.76 14.86 -45.86
N SER A 175 -4.01 13.83 -46.30
CA SER A 175 -2.70 13.49 -45.75
C SER A 175 -1.67 14.63 -45.70
N PRO A 176 -1.65 15.61 -46.63
CA PRO A 176 -0.64 16.66 -46.63
C PRO A 176 -0.92 17.78 -45.62
N TYR A 177 -2.14 17.87 -45.07
CA TYR A 177 -2.60 19.03 -44.33
C TYR A 177 -2.49 18.80 -42.83
N GLU A 178 -1.66 19.60 -42.14
CA GLU A 178 -1.48 19.47 -40.69
C GLU A 178 -2.44 20.39 -39.92
N TYR A 179 -3.31 19.80 -39.09
CA TYR A 179 -4.35 20.57 -38.37
C TYR A 179 -3.78 21.70 -37.51
N ASN A 180 -2.78 21.43 -36.67
CA ASN A 180 -2.22 22.43 -35.76
C ASN A 180 -1.50 23.54 -36.53
N THR A 181 -0.87 23.22 -37.66
CA THR A 181 -0.18 24.20 -38.52
C THR A 181 -1.17 25.16 -39.19
N ILE A 182 -2.34 24.65 -39.59
CA ILE A 182 -3.39 25.43 -40.25
C ILE A 182 -4.21 26.25 -39.26
N PHE A 183 -4.58 25.65 -38.14
CA PHE A 183 -5.54 26.22 -37.18
C PHE A 183 -4.91 26.70 -35.88
N ASP A 184 -3.59 26.92 -35.86
CA ASP A 184 -2.94 27.65 -34.78
C ASP A 184 -3.62 29.03 -34.60
N PRO A 185 -3.89 29.49 -33.36
CA PRO A 185 -4.52 30.79 -33.13
C PRO A 185 -3.87 31.96 -33.87
N LYS A 186 -2.53 31.97 -34.00
CA LYS A 186 -1.78 33.01 -34.73
C LYS A 186 -1.87 32.84 -36.25
N ALA A 187 -1.97 31.60 -36.74
CA ALA A 187 -2.21 31.35 -38.16
C ALA A 187 -3.63 31.80 -38.55
N ILE A 188 -4.63 31.54 -37.69
CA ILE A 188 -6.03 31.97 -37.89
C ILE A 188 -6.16 33.48 -38.02
N GLU A 189 -5.39 34.27 -37.26
CA GLU A 189 -5.39 35.73 -37.40
C GLU A 189 -5.02 36.16 -38.83
N VAL A 190 -4.05 35.48 -39.46
CA VAL A 190 -3.66 35.73 -40.84
C VAL A 190 -4.76 35.27 -41.81
N LEU A 191 -5.34 34.09 -41.59
CA LEU A 191 -6.43 33.55 -42.42
C LEU A 191 -7.71 34.39 -42.40
N LYS A 192 -7.94 35.14 -41.31
CA LYS A 192 -9.09 36.05 -41.15
C LYS A 192 -8.82 37.45 -41.70
N SER A 193 -7.60 37.78 -42.09
CA SER A 193 -7.26 39.11 -42.63
C SER A 193 -7.98 39.35 -43.95
N GLN A 194 -8.39 40.60 -44.19
CA GLN A 194 -9.06 40.98 -45.42
C GLN A 194 -8.14 40.75 -46.63
N GLU A 195 -6.85 40.97 -46.45
CA GLU A 195 -5.79 40.76 -47.43
C GLU A 195 -5.66 39.28 -47.82
N PHE A 196 -5.72 38.34 -46.87
CA PHE A 196 -5.72 36.92 -47.22
C PHE A 196 -6.99 36.54 -47.99
N ILE A 197 -8.16 37.01 -47.54
CA ILE A 197 -9.44 36.67 -48.17
C ILE A 197 -9.52 37.19 -49.61
N SER A 198 -9.04 38.41 -49.88
CA SER A 198 -9.10 39.02 -51.22
C SER A 198 -7.98 38.56 -52.16
N LYS A 199 -6.77 38.30 -51.64
CA LYS A 199 -5.56 38.16 -52.46
C LYS A 199 -4.82 36.84 -52.31
N ALA A 200 -5.24 35.87 -51.49
CA ALA A 200 -4.45 34.65 -51.25
C ALA A 200 -4.13 33.84 -52.54
N SER A 201 -5.06 33.76 -53.49
CA SER A 201 -4.83 33.07 -54.77
C SER A 201 -3.78 33.79 -55.60
N GLU A 202 -3.92 35.12 -55.74
CA GLU A 202 -2.97 35.97 -56.49
C GLU A 202 -1.59 36.00 -55.81
N PHE A 203 -1.57 36.03 -54.48
CA PHE A 203 -0.36 35.94 -53.69
C PHE A 203 0.37 34.62 -53.94
N ASN A 204 -0.34 33.48 -53.88
CA ASN A 204 0.27 32.19 -54.15
C ASN A 204 0.84 32.12 -55.57
N GLU A 205 0.10 32.58 -56.59
CA GLU A 205 0.59 32.61 -57.97
C GLU A 205 1.89 33.41 -58.09
N ARG A 206 1.90 34.67 -57.63
CA ARG A 206 3.10 35.52 -57.68
C ARG A 206 4.24 35.01 -56.80
N TYR A 207 3.91 34.33 -55.69
CA TYR A 207 4.90 33.71 -54.81
C TYR A 207 5.54 32.48 -55.48
N GLN A 208 4.79 31.66 -56.22
CA GLN A 208 5.35 30.56 -57.00
C GLN A 208 6.28 31.10 -58.11
N GLU A 209 5.94 32.22 -58.76
CA GLU A 209 6.80 32.86 -59.77
C GLU A 209 8.19 33.22 -59.23
N LEU A 210 8.31 33.54 -57.92
CA LEU A 210 9.60 33.86 -57.31
C LEU A 210 10.60 32.72 -57.45
N PHE A 211 10.15 31.47 -57.53
CA PHE A 211 11.01 30.29 -57.64
C PHE A 211 11.33 29.90 -59.08
N SER A 212 10.62 30.45 -60.07
CA SER A 212 10.79 30.13 -61.49
C SER A 212 11.28 31.29 -62.36
N GLN A 213 11.28 32.53 -61.84
CA GLN A 213 11.74 33.70 -62.59
C GLN A 213 13.25 33.66 -62.89
N ALA A 214 13.63 34.16 -64.06
CA ALA A 214 15.02 34.25 -64.47
C ALA A 214 15.81 35.16 -63.51
N GLY A 215 16.98 34.68 -63.04
CA GLY A 215 17.80 35.41 -62.07
C GLY A 215 17.34 35.30 -60.61
N THR A 216 16.39 34.40 -60.30
CA THR A 216 16.02 34.10 -58.91
C THR A 216 17.16 33.41 -58.17
N ILE A 217 17.23 33.70 -56.87
CA ILE A 217 18.17 33.08 -55.93
C ILE A 217 17.48 32.01 -55.07
N TYR A 218 16.16 31.85 -55.25
CA TYR A 218 15.33 31.00 -54.41
C TYR A 218 15.20 29.59 -54.98
N GLN A 219 15.05 28.64 -54.07
CA GLN A 219 14.70 27.26 -54.40
C GLN A 219 13.60 26.80 -53.45
N LYS A 220 12.46 26.41 -54.02
CA LYS A 220 11.26 25.98 -53.29
C LYS A 220 11.61 24.88 -52.28
N GLY A 221 11.19 25.05 -51.02
CA GLY A 221 11.48 24.14 -49.90
C GLY A 221 12.93 24.16 -49.36
N VAL A 222 13.90 24.72 -50.09
CA VAL A 222 15.31 24.74 -49.70
C VAL A 222 15.71 26.12 -49.16
N PHE A 223 15.67 27.14 -50.03
CA PHE A 223 16.09 28.51 -49.73
C PHE A 223 15.04 29.48 -50.24
N ASN A 224 14.08 29.84 -49.37
CA ASN A 224 12.94 30.70 -49.69
C ASN A 224 13.19 32.16 -49.24
N PRO A 225 12.30 33.12 -49.57
CA PRO A 225 12.48 34.53 -49.22
C PRO A 225 12.76 34.79 -47.74
N THR A 226 12.05 34.13 -46.82
CA THR A 226 12.25 34.30 -45.38
C THR A 226 13.64 33.80 -44.93
N LYS A 227 14.07 32.62 -45.39
CA LYS A 227 15.41 32.08 -45.09
C LYS A 227 16.51 32.98 -45.64
N ALA A 228 16.32 33.53 -46.83
CA ALA A 228 17.27 34.46 -47.43
C ALA A 228 17.36 35.77 -46.65
N GLU A 229 16.22 36.38 -46.30
CA GLU A 229 16.16 37.60 -45.49
C GLU A 229 16.84 37.39 -44.13
N THR A 230 16.56 36.26 -43.47
CA THR A 230 17.20 35.89 -42.20
C THR A 230 18.71 35.73 -42.36
N SER A 231 19.16 35.07 -43.42
CA SER A 231 20.58 34.82 -43.69
C SER A 231 21.34 36.13 -43.94
N PHE A 232 20.83 36.97 -44.85
CA PHE A 232 21.49 38.22 -45.22
C PHE A 232 21.44 39.27 -44.11
N THR A 233 20.32 39.35 -43.37
CA THR A 233 20.21 40.21 -42.20
C THR A 233 21.17 39.78 -41.09
N THR A 234 21.36 38.48 -40.90
CA THR A 234 22.33 37.95 -39.93
C THR A 234 23.75 38.29 -40.33
N LEU A 235 24.12 38.07 -41.60
CA LEU A 235 25.44 38.44 -42.13
C LEU A 235 25.72 39.94 -41.93
N ASP A 236 24.74 40.80 -42.22
CA ASP A 236 24.86 42.24 -42.03
C ASP A 236 25.07 42.62 -40.55
N LYS A 237 24.24 42.07 -39.65
CA LYS A 237 24.35 42.31 -38.20
C LYS A 237 25.70 41.89 -37.61
N GLN A 238 26.33 40.85 -38.17
CA GLN A 238 27.65 40.38 -37.75
C GLN A 238 28.81 41.14 -38.41
N GLY A 239 28.52 42.21 -39.16
CA GLY A 239 29.55 43.06 -39.77
C GLY A 239 30.20 42.48 -41.03
N TYR A 240 29.65 41.41 -41.62
CA TYR A 240 30.22 40.73 -42.78
C TYR A 240 30.45 41.68 -43.96
N PHE A 241 29.43 42.46 -44.33
CA PHE A 241 29.53 43.43 -45.42
C PHE A 241 30.35 44.67 -45.03
N ALA A 242 30.32 45.07 -43.74
CA ALA A 242 31.15 46.17 -43.24
C ALA A 242 32.65 45.86 -43.33
N GLY A 243 33.03 44.58 -43.25
CA GLY A 243 34.39 44.09 -43.49
C GLY A 243 34.79 44.03 -44.97
N GLY A 244 33.92 44.43 -45.91
CA GLY A 244 34.17 44.40 -47.35
C GLY A 244 33.97 43.03 -48.01
N HIS A 245 33.42 42.05 -47.29
CA HIS A 245 33.13 40.73 -47.84
C HIS A 245 31.90 40.77 -48.77
N ARG A 246 31.90 39.92 -49.80
CA ARG A 246 30.89 39.87 -50.87
C ARG A 246 30.28 38.47 -50.93
N VAL A 247 28.99 38.38 -51.26
CA VAL A 247 28.29 37.09 -51.39
C VAL A 247 28.26 36.65 -52.86
N HIS A 248 28.47 35.36 -53.10
CA HIS A 248 28.35 34.76 -54.43
C HIS A 248 27.04 33.96 -54.50
N LEU A 249 26.16 34.33 -55.44
CA LEU A 249 24.81 33.77 -55.55
C LEU A 249 24.72 32.76 -56.67
N ARG A 250 23.84 31.78 -56.52
CA ARG A 250 23.63 30.73 -57.52
C ARG A 250 23.19 31.34 -58.85
N GLY A 251 23.89 31.00 -59.93
CA GLY A 251 23.57 31.45 -61.29
C GLY A 251 24.23 32.76 -61.71
N GLU A 252 25.06 33.36 -60.85
CA GLU A 252 25.76 34.63 -61.13
C GLU A 252 27.23 34.40 -61.46
N SER A 253 27.79 35.25 -62.33
CA SER A 253 29.23 35.25 -62.65
C SER A 253 30.08 35.88 -61.56
N ASP A 254 29.56 36.90 -60.88
CA ASP A 254 30.32 37.78 -60.00
C ASP A 254 29.75 37.83 -58.59
N SER A 255 30.63 38.05 -57.59
CA SER A 255 30.22 38.27 -56.21
C SER A 255 29.72 39.70 -56.00
N ILE A 256 28.64 39.86 -55.24
CA ILE A 256 27.96 41.15 -55.02
C ILE A 256 28.12 41.66 -53.58
N ASP A 257 28.17 42.99 -53.42
CA ASP A 257 28.14 43.68 -52.13
C ASP A 257 26.70 43.87 -51.62
N LYS A 258 26.56 44.54 -50.47
CA LYS A 258 25.27 44.78 -49.81
C LYS A 258 24.34 45.62 -50.68
N GLU A 259 24.84 46.69 -51.30
CA GLU A 259 24.05 47.57 -52.15
C GLU A 259 23.48 46.81 -53.35
N ALA A 260 24.33 46.05 -54.06
CA ALA A 260 23.92 45.25 -55.20
C ALA A 260 22.99 44.08 -54.80
N LEU A 261 23.22 43.46 -53.63
CA LEU A 261 22.34 42.43 -53.08
C LEU A 261 20.93 43.00 -52.79
N ASN A 262 20.84 44.17 -52.15
CA ASN A 262 19.58 44.81 -51.84
C ASN A 262 18.81 45.20 -53.12
N GLN A 263 19.48 45.74 -54.13
CA GLN A 263 18.86 46.05 -55.42
C GLN A 263 18.33 44.79 -56.10
N LYS A 264 19.06 43.68 -56.04
CA LYS A 264 18.64 42.40 -56.61
C LYS A 264 17.42 41.82 -55.88
N LEU A 265 17.41 41.84 -54.55
CA LEU A 265 16.26 41.40 -53.76
C LEU A 265 15.02 42.28 -54.00
N GLN A 266 15.19 43.59 -54.16
CA GLN A 266 14.11 44.49 -54.54
C GLN A 266 13.56 44.18 -55.93
N ALA A 267 14.43 43.90 -56.91
CA ALA A 267 14.00 43.52 -58.25
C ALA A 267 13.23 42.19 -58.27
N ILE A 268 13.71 41.18 -57.54
CA ILE A 268 13.09 39.86 -57.40
C ILE A 268 11.70 39.97 -56.75
N HIS A 269 11.52 40.84 -55.76
CA HIS A 269 10.24 41.02 -55.05
C HIS A 269 9.32 42.09 -55.65
N ALA A 270 9.76 42.87 -56.64
CA ALA A 270 9.03 44.03 -57.15
C ALA A 270 7.58 43.72 -57.57
N ARG A 271 7.33 42.50 -58.08
CA ARG A 271 5.98 42.04 -58.46
C ARG A 271 5.06 41.78 -57.28
N ILE A 272 5.58 41.41 -56.12
CA ILE A 272 4.79 41.20 -54.89
C ILE A 272 4.73 42.49 -54.09
N ASP A 273 5.87 43.13 -53.88
CA ASP A 273 6.01 44.33 -53.05
C ASP A 273 5.47 45.61 -53.73
N GLY A 274 5.15 45.54 -55.03
CA GLY A 274 4.49 46.61 -55.78
C GLY A 274 2.97 46.69 -55.59
N ASP A 275 2.33 45.66 -55.02
CA ASP A 275 0.94 45.68 -54.58
C ASP A 275 0.92 45.73 -53.04
N GLU A 276 0.34 46.81 -52.48
CA GLU A 276 0.36 47.04 -51.03
C GLU A 276 -0.42 45.98 -50.23
N GLU A 277 -1.43 45.31 -50.81
CA GLU A 277 -2.14 44.21 -50.16
C GLU A 277 -1.29 42.94 -50.13
N LEU A 278 -0.62 42.61 -51.25
CA LEU A 278 0.27 41.45 -51.33
C LEU A 278 1.52 41.60 -50.43
N LYS A 279 2.06 42.83 -50.36
CA LYS A 279 3.17 43.17 -49.46
C LYS A 279 2.80 43.00 -47.99
N LYS A 280 1.61 43.48 -47.58
CA LYS A 280 1.09 43.29 -46.22
C LYS A 280 0.84 41.82 -45.90
N LEU A 281 0.31 41.07 -46.85
CA LEU A 281 0.06 39.64 -46.69
C LEU A 281 1.37 38.86 -46.48
N ARG A 282 2.39 39.15 -47.30
CA ARG A 282 3.75 38.61 -47.14
C ARG A 282 4.34 38.89 -45.77
N ALA A 283 4.26 40.14 -45.32
CA ALA A 283 4.78 40.56 -44.02
C ALA A 283 4.07 39.84 -42.86
N SER A 284 2.76 39.64 -42.97
CA SER A 284 1.95 38.89 -41.98
C SER A 284 2.33 37.41 -41.94
N LEU A 285 2.58 36.79 -43.09
CA LEU A 285 3.02 35.40 -43.21
C LEU A 285 4.44 35.16 -42.68
N ALA A 286 5.32 36.17 -42.74
CA ALA A 286 6.70 36.11 -42.23
C ALA A 286 6.86 36.57 -40.77
N LYS A 287 5.79 37.06 -40.12
CA LYS A 287 5.87 37.76 -38.82
C LYS A 287 6.25 36.87 -37.64
N ASN A 288 5.83 35.61 -37.64
CA ASN A 288 6.06 34.67 -36.53
C ASN A 288 6.24 33.24 -37.03
N ALA A 289 6.79 32.37 -36.18
CA ALA A 289 7.13 30.99 -36.53
C ALA A 289 5.91 30.16 -36.97
N GLN A 290 4.72 30.43 -36.42
CA GLN A 290 3.48 29.73 -36.76
C GLN A 290 2.97 30.10 -38.16
N ALA A 291 3.02 31.38 -38.51
CA ALA A 291 2.69 31.86 -39.85
C ALA A 291 3.72 31.38 -40.90
N GLN A 292 4.99 31.26 -40.50
CA GLN A 292 6.03 30.67 -41.34
C GLN A 292 5.78 29.17 -41.56
N ALA A 293 5.36 28.42 -40.53
CA ALA A 293 5.03 27.01 -40.68
C ALA A 293 3.86 26.78 -41.66
N LEU A 294 2.87 27.68 -41.68
CA LEU A 294 1.80 27.68 -42.69
C LEU A 294 2.34 27.95 -44.10
N THR A 295 3.30 28.87 -44.24
CA THR A 295 3.95 29.17 -45.52
C THR A 295 4.77 27.99 -46.02
N ASP A 296 5.55 27.36 -45.14
CA ASP A 296 6.36 26.17 -45.45
C ASP A 296 5.45 24.98 -45.83
N LEU A 297 4.29 24.85 -45.17
CA LEU A 297 3.26 23.88 -45.53
C LEU A 297 2.77 24.14 -46.95
N ILE A 298 2.35 25.37 -47.29
CA ILE A 298 1.90 25.76 -48.63
C ILE A 298 2.99 25.52 -49.68
N GLU A 299 4.26 25.79 -49.37
CA GLU A 299 5.41 25.51 -50.25
C GLU A 299 5.63 24.02 -50.49
N SER A 300 5.25 23.14 -49.57
CA SER A 300 5.38 21.69 -49.75
C SER A 300 4.31 21.09 -50.67
N LEU A 301 3.22 21.83 -50.93
CA LEU A 301 2.07 21.37 -51.70
C LEU A 301 2.23 21.58 -53.21
N SER A 302 1.54 20.73 -53.97
CA SER A 302 1.33 20.92 -55.42
C SER A 302 0.30 22.02 -55.70
N ALA A 303 0.27 22.54 -56.93
CA ALA A 303 -0.64 23.64 -57.31
C ALA A 303 -2.12 23.33 -57.03
N SER A 304 -2.58 22.11 -57.36
CA SER A 304 -3.95 21.67 -57.08
C SER A 304 -4.25 21.55 -55.58
N GLN A 305 -3.29 21.09 -54.79
CA GLN A 305 -3.43 21.01 -53.33
C GLN A 305 -3.47 22.38 -52.66
N VAL A 306 -2.76 23.37 -53.23
CA VAL A 306 -2.81 24.76 -52.74
C VAL A 306 -4.16 25.40 -53.10
N GLU A 307 -4.67 25.17 -54.30
CA GLU A 307 -6.01 25.67 -54.67
C GLU A 307 -7.10 25.09 -53.75
N PHE A 308 -7.03 23.77 -53.50
CA PHE A 308 -7.93 23.08 -52.57
C PHE A 308 -7.88 23.67 -51.15
N ILE A 309 -6.69 23.83 -50.57
CA ILE A 309 -6.58 24.35 -49.20
C ILE A 309 -7.05 25.80 -49.13
N LEU A 310 -6.74 26.64 -50.13
CA LEU A 310 -7.20 28.03 -50.16
C LEU A 310 -8.73 28.13 -50.21
N GLU A 311 -9.40 27.25 -50.94
CA GLU A 311 -10.86 27.18 -50.94
C GLU A 311 -11.42 26.76 -49.56
N LYS A 312 -10.82 25.73 -48.93
CA LYS A 312 -11.24 25.23 -47.62
C LYS A 312 -10.93 26.21 -46.48
N LEU A 313 -9.95 27.09 -46.64
CA LEU A 313 -9.56 28.11 -45.65
C LEU A 313 -10.47 29.36 -45.66
N GLN A 314 -11.34 29.50 -46.66
CA GLN A 314 -12.37 30.54 -46.65
C GLN A 314 -13.20 30.48 -45.36
N PRO A 315 -13.54 31.62 -44.72
CA PRO A 315 -14.20 31.62 -43.40
C PRO A 315 -15.46 30.73 -43.30
N ARG A 316 -16.24 30.64 -44.39
CA ARG A 316 -17.44 29.80 -44.49
C ARG A 316 -17.16 28.28 -44.43
N ASN A 317 -15.96 27.85 -44.81
CA ASN A 317 -15.58 26.44 -44.96
C ASN A 317 -14.72 25.93 -43.79
N GLN A 318 -14.12 26.82 -42.99
CA GLN A 318 -13.17 26.45 -41.93
C GLN A 318 -13.76 25.45 -40.90
N ALA A 319 -15.00 25.65 -40.49
CA ALA A 319 -15.66 24.76 -39.51
C ALA A 319 -15.83 23.33 -40.07
N GLN A 320 -16.19 23.22 -41.34
CA GLN A 320 -16.30 21.92 -42.00
C GLN A 320 -14.91 21.31 -42.23
N PHE A 321 -13.91 22.10 -42.62
CA PHE A 321 -12.56 21.61 -42.87
C PHE A 321 -11.89 21.03 -41.61
N ARG A 322 -12.14 21.61 -40.43
CA ARG A 322 -11.74 21.01 -39.14
C ARG A 322 -12.32 19.61 -38.95
N LYS A 323 -13.62 19.46 -39.22
CA LYS A 323 -14.30 18.15 -39.15
C LYS A 323 -13.76 17.17 -40.17
N ASP A 324 -13.49 17.62 -41.39
CA ASP A 324 -12.95 16.79 -42.47
C ASP A 324 -11.55 16.26 -42.10
N LEU A 325 -10.67 17.11 -41.55
CA LEU A 325 -9.34 16.68 -41.09
C LEU A 325 -9.41 15.66 -39.96
N TRP A 326 -10.22 15.89 -38.93
CA TRP A 326 -10.40 14.92 -37.86
C TRP A 326 -10.98 13.60 -38.37
N SER A 327 -11.93 13.67 -39.30
CA SER A 327 -12.51 12.49 -39.96
C SER A 327 -11.46 11.70 -40.71
N TYR A 328 -10.62 12.38 -41.49
CA TYR A 328 -9.52 11.75 -42.22
C TYR A 328 -8.52 11.06 -41.27
N TYR A 329 -8.09 11.74 -40.19
CA TYR A 329 -7.14 11.15 -39.24
C TYR A 329 -7.72 9.96 -38.48
N ILE A 330 -9.03 9.94 -38.22
CA ILE A 330 -9.69 8.89 -37.43
C ILE A 330 -10.05 7.69 -38.31
N GLN A 331 -10.54 7.90 -39.53
CA GLN A 331 -10.87 6.82 -40.47
C GLN A 331 -9.63 5.99 -40.83
N ASN A 332 -8.49 6.65 -41.03
CA ASN A 332 -7.23 6.01 -41.41
C ASN A 332 -6.44 5.46 -40.21
N ASN A 333 -7.01 5.46 -39.01
CA ASN A 333 -6.31 5.05 -37.79
C ASN A 333 -6.91 3.79 -37.17
N THR A 334 -6.15 2.70 -37.24
CA THR A 334 -6.50 1.40 -36.64
C THR A 334 -6.69 1.45 -35.11
N ASP A 335 -6.04 2.38 -34.41
CA ASP A 335 -6.23 2.57 -32.97
C ASP A 335 -7.64 3.11 -32.65
N ALA A 336 -8.28 3.83 -33.59
CA ALA A 336 -9.66 4.29 -33.42
C ALA A 336 -10.66 3.12 -33.51
N SER A 337 -10.41 2.14 -34.39
CA SER A 337 -11.16 0.87 -34.40
C SER A 337 -11.00 0.12 -33.09
N THR A 338 -9.75 -0.08 -32.68
CA THR A 338 -9.42 -0.84 -31.46
C THR A 338 -10.06 -0.22 -30.23
N TYR A 339 -10.03 1.11 -30.11
CA TYR A 339 -10.68 1.83 -29.01
C TYR A 339 -12.21 1.67 -29.01
N LEU A 340 -12.87 1.83 -30.17
CA LEU A 340 -14.32 1.70 -30.26
C LEU A 340 -14.80 0.25 -30.03
N GLU A 341 -14.06 -0.75 -30.52
CA GLU A 341 -14.35 -2.16 -30.30
C GLU A 341 -14.23 -2.53 -28.82
N SER A 342 -13.14 -2.12 -28.15
CA SER A 342 -12.97 -2.31 -26.71
C SER A 342 -14.06 -1.58 -25.91
N TYR A 343 -14.40 -0.34 -26.29
CA TYR A 343 -15.49 0.40 -25.64
C TYR A 343 -16.84 -0.30 -25.81
N ALA A 344 -17.18 -0.75 -27.01
CA ALA A 344 -18.43 -1.47 -27.27
C ALA A 344 -18.51 -2.80 -26.50
N ALA A 345 -17.42 -3.57 -26.48
CA ALA A 345 -17.36 -4.85 -25.77
C ALA A 345 -17.53 -4.69 -24.25
N ASN A 346 -17.02 -3.60 -23.68
CA ASN A 346 -17.04 -3.37 -22.23
C ASN A 346 -18.24 -2.53 -21.76
N LYS A 347 -18.97 -1.86 -22.67
CA LYS A 347 -20.04 -0.91 -22.33
C LYS A 347 -21.16 -1.55 -21.49
N GLU A 348 -21.70 -2.68 -21.94
CA GLU A 348 -22.81 -3.35 -21.23
C GLU A 348 -22.37 -3.83 -19.83
N GLU A 349 -21.13 -4.31 -19.71
CA GLU A 349 -20.58 -4.75 -18.43
C GLU A 349 -20.38 -3.57 -17.46
N LEU A 350 -19.87 -2.43 -17.94
CA LEU A 350 -19.74 -1.19 -17.17
C LEU A 350 -21.11 -0.67 -16.71
N GLU A 351 -22.09 -0.59 -17.60
CA GLU A 351 -23.45 -0.13 -17.28
C GLU A 351 -24.15 -1.06 -16.28
N ARG A 352 -23.93 -2.38 -16.38
CA ARG A 352 -24.45 -3.35 -15.41
C ARG A 352 -23.83 -3.15 -14.02
N ILE A 353 -22.49 -3.01 -13.94
CA ILE A 353 -21.81 -2.79 -12.66
C ILE A 353 -22.26 -1.46 -12.03
N GLU A 354 -22.47 -0.42 -12.83
CA GLU A 354 -22.99 0.88 -12.37
C GLU A 354 -24.45 0.79 -11.87
N ALA A 355 -25.30 0.01 -12.54
CA ALA A 355 -26.66 -0.25 -12.09
C ALA A 355 -26.70 -1.02 -10.76
N ASP A 356 -25.85 -2.04 -10.61
CA ASP A 356 -25.72 -2.79 -9.36
C ASP A 356 -25.22 -1.88 -8.22
N ALA A 357 -24.31 -0.93 -8.52
CA ALA A 357 -23.85 0.09 -7.58
C ALA A 357 -25.00 0.96 -7.06
N ALA A 358 -25.83 1.45 -7.98
CA ALA A 358 -26.96 2.32 -7.68
C ALA A 358 -27.98 1.63 -6.75
N LEU A 359 -28.28 0.34 -7.01
CA LEU A 359 -29.18 -0.45 -6.17
C LEU A 359 -28.64 -0.69 -4.76
N ALA A 360 -27.31 -0.80 -4.64
CA ALA A 360 -26.66 -1.02 -3.36
C ALA A 360 -26.46 0.27 -2.54
N ALA A 361 -26.56 1.46 -3.15
CA ALA A 361 -26.19 2.76 -2.57
C ALA A 361 -26.71 3.03 -1.14
N PRO A 362 -27.98 2.76 -0.78
CA PRO A 362 -28.47 2.96 0.59
C PRO A 362 -27.71 2.15 1.64
N ARG A 363 -27.27 0.94 1.29
CA ARG A 363 -26.53 0.03 2.19
C ARG A 363 -25.12 0.53 2.46
N TRP A 364 -24.51 1.12 1.44
CA TRP A 364 -23.21 1.76 1.60
C TRP A 364 -23.31 2.95 2.55
N THR A 365 -24.43 3.69 2.54
CA THR A 365 -24.66 4.77 3.50
C THR A 365 -24.69 4.24 4.93
N GLU A 366 -25.48 3.19 5.20
CA GLU A 366 -25.55 2.57 6.54
C GLU A 366 -24.18 2.07 7.02
N ALA A 367 -23.41 1.43 6.16
CA ALA A 367 -22.07 0.96 6.52
C ALA A 367 -21.05 2.09 6.70
N VAL A 368 -21.17 3.21 5.97
CA VAL A 368 -20.37 4.42 6.18
C VAL A 368 -20.76 5.12 7.49
N GLU A 369 -22.05 5.20 7.80
CA GLU A 369 -22.55 5.73 9.08
C GLU A 369 -22.05 4.87 10.25
N LEU A 370 -22.19 3.55 10.15
CA LEU A 370 -21.67 2.61 11.15
C LEU A 370 -20.16 2.78 11.34
N PHE A 371 -19.41 2.95 10.25
CA PHE A 371 -17.98 3.21 10.33
C PHE A 371 -17.69 4.54 11.05
N ASN A 372 -18.32 5.65 10.65
CA ASN A 372 -18.09 6.95 11.27
C ASN A 372 -18.47 6.97 12.76
N ASP A 373 -19.56 6.29 13.15
CA ASP A 373 -20.03 6.21 14.54
C ASP A 373 -19.08 5.39 15.42
N ARG A 374 -18.45 4.35 14.86
CA ARG A 374 -17.54 3.46 15.59
C ARG A 374 -16.11 4.01 15.64
N PHE A 375 -15.65 4.67 14.57
CA PHE A 375 -14.27 5.14 14.40
C PHE A 375 -14.16 6.66 14.59
N VAL A 376 -14.39 7.12 15.83
CA VAL A 376 -14.59 8.54 16.19
C VAL A 376 -13.34 9.42 16.06
N ASP A 377 -12.14 8.85 16.25
CA ASP A 377 -10.88 9.62 16.29
C ASP A 377 -10.17 9.70 14.93
N MET A 378 -10.85 9.35 13.84
CA MET A 378 -10.29 9.46 12.50
C MET A 378 -10.14 10.93 12.10
N PRO A 379 -9.05 11.32 11.40
CA PRO A 379 -8.86 12.70 10.96
C PRO A 379 -9.84 13.12 9.85
N PHE A 380 -10.65 12.18 9.36
CA PHE A 380 -11.65 12.40 8.33
C PHE A 380 -12.99 11.75 8.71
N THR A 381 -14.07 12.33 8.21
CA THR A 381 -15.39 11.71 8.15
C THR A 381 -15.67 11.28 6.72
N LEU A 382 -16.22 10.08 6.54
CA LEU A 382 -16.60 9.58 5.23
C LEU A 382 -18.03 9.98 4.89
N THR A 383 -18.26 10.42 3.67
CA THR A 383 -19.62 10.70 3.16
C THR A 383 -19.78 10.12 1.77
N ILE A 384 -21.02 9.78 1.41
CA ILE A 384 -21.35 9.32 0.06
C ILE A 384 -21.93 10.52 -0.69
N SER A 385 -21.22 10.95 -1.72
CA SER A 385 -21.74 11.97 -2.63
C SER A 385 -22.75 11.39 -3.61
N ASN A 386 -23.70 12.23 -4.03
CA ASN A 386 -24.65 11.95 -5.10
C ASN A 386 -25.66 10.83 -4.83
N GLN A 387 -25.98 10.53 -3.56
CA GLN A 387 -26.94 9.47 -3.17
C GLN A 387 -28.27 9.51 -3.95
N THR A 388 -28.89 10.70 -4.06
CA THR A 388 -30.17 10.88 -4.76
C THR A 388 -30.05 10.72 -6.28
N GLN A 389 -28.94 11.18 -6.87
CA GLN A 389 -28.67 11.08 -8.31
C GLN A 389 -28.21 9.66 -8.69
N ALA A 390 -27.51 8.95 -7.81
CA ALA A 390 -27.08 7.57 -7.98
C ALA A 390 -28.24 6.59 -7.93
N VAL A 391 -29.17 6.76 -6.98
CA VAL A 391 -30.42 5.98 -6.94
C VAL A 391 -31.29 6.23 -8.19
N LEU A 392 -31.18 7.40 -8.81
CA LEU A 392 -31.86 7.75 -10.07
C LEU A 392 -31.08 7.36 -11.34
N GLY A 393 -29.92 6.70 -11.21
CA GLY A 393 -29.07 6.27 -12.34
C GLY A 393 -28.40 7.40 -13.12
N LYS A 394 -28.32 8.60 -12.54
CA LYS A 394 -27.79 9.81 -13.21
C LYS A 394 -26.32 10.09 -12.89
N GLU A 395 -25.84 9.72 -11.71
CA GLU A 395 -24.44 9.95 -11.29
C GLU A 395 -23.91 8.77 -10.47
N LYS A 396 -22.58 8.63 -10.36
CA LYS A 396 -21.94 7.54 -9.61
C LYS A 396 -21.93 7.84 -8.11
N ALA A 397 -22.25 6.85 -7.28
CA ALA A 397 -22.07 6.94 -5.83
C ALA A 397 -20.57 6.88 -5.50
N GLU A 398 -20.01 8.00 -5.02
CA GLU A 398 -18.58 8.14 -4.72
C GLU A 398 -18.34 8.43 -3.24
N LEU A 399 -17.36 7.74 -2.65
CA LEU A 399 -16.84 8.02 -1.31
C LEU A 399 -16.04 9.32 -1.30
N LYS A 400 -16.41 10.24 -0.41
CA LYS A 400 -15.70 11.49 -0.13
C LYS A 400 -15.12 11.49 1.27
N PHE A 401 -13.94 12.08 1.40
CA PHE A 401 -13.23 12.29 2.66
C PHE A 401 -13.37 13.75 3.06
N THR A 402 -14.01 14.01 4.19
CA THR A 402 -14.16 15.34 4.75
C THR A 402 -13.21 15.50 5.93
N PHE A 403 -12.24 16.40 5.82
CA PHE A 403 -11.32 16.74 6.92
C PHE A 403 -11.79 18.05 7.56
N ARG A 404 -11.67 18.13 8.89
CA ARG A 404 -12.03 19.31 9.67
C ARG A 404 -10.87 19.71 10.57
N ASP A 405 -10.47 20.97 10.51
CA ASP A 405 -9.52 21.59 11.43
C ASP A 405 -10.12 22.91 11.96
N GLY A 406 -10.69 22.85 13.16
CA GLY A 406 -11.46 23.97 13.72
C GLY A 406 -12.65 24.35 12.84
N THR A 407 -12.57 25.51 12.18
CA THR A 407 -13.60 26.01 11.25
C THR A 407 -13.35 25.62 9.79
N ASP A 408 -12.15 25.18 9.46
CA ASP A 408 -11.77 24.85 8.09
C ASP A 408 -12.26 23.45 7.74
N MET A 409 -12.92 23.33 6.59
CA MET A 409 -13.44 22.08 6.06
C MET A 409 -12.98 21.90 4.62
N VAL A 410 -12.36 20.76 4.33
CA VAL A 410 -11.94 20.38 2.97
C VAL A 410 -12.46 19.00 2.61
N GLU A 411 -12.90 18.85 1.36
CA GLU A 411 -13.36 17.58 0.80
C GLU A 411 -12.37 17.08 -0.25
N TRP A 412 -11.99 15.81 -0.14
CA TRP A 412 -11.09 15.14 -1.07
C TRP A 412 -11.67 13.81 -1.57
N LYS A 413 -11.35 13.46 -2.82
CA LYS A 413 -11.55 12.11 -3.36
C LYS A 413 -10.39 11.20 -2.94
N ARG A 414 -10.62 9.89 -2.87
CA ARG A 414 -9.53 8.92 -2.53
C ARG A 414 -8.32 9.05 -3.45
N SER A 415 -8.54 9.26 -4.75
CA SER A 415 -7.51 9.41 -5.77
C SER A 415 -6.65 10.68 -5.59
N GLU A 416 -7.14 11.67 -4.86
CA GLU A 416 -6.45 12.93 -4.57
C GLU A 416 -5.62 12.83 -3.27
N LEU A 417 -5.93 11.87 -2.40
CA LEU A 417 -5.22 11.61 -1.14
C LEU A 417 -3.94 10.81 -1.37
N LYS A 418 -2.79 11.49 -1.27
CA LYS A 418 -1.46 10.89 -1.43
C LYS A 418 -0.84 10.37 -0.13
N THR A 419 -1.36 10.80 1.02
CA THR A 419 -0.76 10.56 2.34
C THR A 419 -1.82 10.08 3.32
N LEU A 420 -1.97 8.76 3.44
CA LEU A 420 -2.71 8.12 4.52
C LEU A 420 -1.73 7.35 5.41
N SER A 421 -1.90 7.45 6.73
CA SER A 421 -1.14 6.64 7.70
C SER A 421 -1.50 5.15 7.58
N GLN A 422 -0.69 4.25 8.14
CA GLN A 422 -1.00 2.82 8.11
C GLN A 422 -2.30 2.49 8.85
N GLY A 423 -2.56 3.15 9.99
CA GLY A 423 -3.82 3.01 10.72
C GLY A 423 -5.03 3.46 9.89
N GLU A 424 -4.90 4.57 9.13
CA GLU A 424 -5.97 5.05 8.25
C GLU A 424 -6.24 4.11 7.07
N LYS A 425 -5.17 3.61 6.43
CA LYS A 425 -5.30 2.59 5.37
C LYS A 425 -6.03 1.35 5.90
N ARG A 426 -5.72 0.94 7.13
CA ARG A 426 -6.33 -0.21 7.78
C ARG A 426 -7.79 0.02 8.16
N ALA A 427 -8.15 1.22 8.61
CA ALA A 427 -9.53 1.60 8.84
C ALA A 427 -10.35 1.54 7.53
N LEU A 428 -9.78 1.99 6.41
CA LEU A 428 -10.44 1.86 5.09
C LEU A 428 -10.57 0.41 4.62
N TYR A 429 -9.60 -0.46 4.92
CA TYR A 429 -9.75 -1.88 4.67
C TYR A 429 -10.89 -2.48 5.51
N LEU A 430 -11.03 -2.04 6.77
CA LEU A 430 -12.13 -2.47 7.62
C LEU A 430 -13.50 -1.99 7.09
N LEU A 431 -13.57 -0.80 6.50
CA LEU A 431 -14.78 -0.35 5.81
C LEU A 431 -15.21 -1.34 4.72
N ASN A 432 -14.27 -1.85 3.91
CA ASN A 432 -14.57 -2.91 2.92
C ASN A 432 -15.07 -4.20 3.58
N PHE A 433 -14.51 -4.58 4.74
CA PHE A 433 -15.02 -5.70 5.51
C PHE A 433 -16.46 -5.48 5.99
N ILE A 434 -16.77 -4.28 6.48
CA ILE A 434 -18.13 -3.92 6.89
C ILE A 434 -19.10 -4.06 5.72
N PHE A 435 -18.74 -3.57 4.54
CA PHE A 435 -19.57 -3.68 3.35
C PHE A 435 -19.84 -5.14 2.94
N GLU A 436 -18.82 -6.00 2.99
CA GLU A 436 -19.00 -7.42 2.67
C GLU A 436 -19.96 -8.10 3.65
N VAL A 437 -19.82 -7.82 4.94
CA VAL A 437 -20.70 -8.38 5.97
C VAL A 437 -22.15 -7.99 5.70
N GLU A 438 -22.42 -6.71 5.44
CA GLU A 438 -23.79 -6.24 5.18
C GLU A 438 -24.37 -6.87 3.90
N SER A 439 -23.54 -7.06 2.86
CA SER A 439 -23.94 -7.78 1.65
C SER A 439 -24.37 -9.23 1.96
N ARG A 440 -23.58 -9.95 2.76
CA ARG A 440 -23.85 -11.34 3.15
C ARG A 440 -25.07 -11.48 4.07
N LYS A 441 -25.29 -10.51 4.96
CA LYS A 441 -26.49 -10.45 5.80
C LYS A 441 -27.76 -10.40 4.94
N LEU A 442 -27.75 -9.57 3.89
CA LEU A 442 -28.91 -9.43 3.01
C LEU A 442 -29.15 -10.65 2.14
N ALA A 443 -28.08 -11.32 1.73
CA ALA A 443 -28.17 -12.60 1.02
C ALA A 443 -28.60 -13.77 1.94
N ASN A 444 -28.70 -13.55 3.27
CA ASN A 444 -28.82 -14.61 4.28
C ASN A 444 -27.81 -15.74 4.06
N GLN A 445 -26.59 -15.35 3.69
CA GLN A 445 -25.56 -16.27 3.28
C GLN A 445 -24.80 -16.78 4.51
N GLU A 446 -24.91 -18.07 4.79
CA GLU A 446 -24.13 -18.71 5.84
C GLU A 446 -22.63 -18.45 5.59
N THR A 447 -21.91 -17.96 6.60
CA THR A 447 -20.53 -17.51 6.42
C THR A 447 -19.65 -17.80 7.64
N ILE A 448 -18.49 -18.41 7.41
CA ILE A 448 -17.36 -18.48 8.35
C ILE A 448 -16.34 -17.37 8.01
N PHE A 449 -16.13 -16.48 8.99
CA PHE A 449 -15.14 -15.42 8.93
C PHE A 449 -13.82 -15.90 9.51
N ILE A 450 -12.77 -15.92 8.69
CA ILE A 450 -11.39 -16.18 9.12
C ILE A 450 -10.68 -14.85 9.23
N ILE A 451 -10.40 -14.42 10.46
CA ILE A 451 -9.93 -13.07 10.75
C ILE A 451 -8.48 -13.13 11.21
N ASP A 452 -7.57 -12.63 10.38
CA ASP A 452 -6.13 -12.67 10.63
C ASP A 452 -5.61 -11.33 11.16
N ASP A 453 -5.27 -11.28 12.44
CA ASP A 453 -4.53 -10.19 13.10
C ASP A 453 -5.16 -8.79 12.94
N ILE A 454 -6.49 -8.68 12.76
CA ILE A 454 -7.19 -7.43 12.39
C ILE A 454 -6.89 -6.21 13.27
N ALA A 455 -6.53 -6.41 14.54
CA ALA A 455 -6.26 -5.37 15.53
C ALA A 455 -4.81 -4.87 15.56
N ASP A 456 -3.91 -5.48 14.79
CA ASP A 456 -2.52 -5.02 14.71
C ASP A 456 -2.47 -3.57 14.18
N SER A 457 -1.49 -2.76 14.57
CA SER A 457 -1.33 -1.33 14.20
C SER A 457 -2.47 -0.33 14.52
N PHE A 458 -3.60 -0.74 15.11
CA PHE A 458 -4.63 0.18 15.59
C PHE A 458 -4.30 0.73 16.98
N ASP A 459 -4.67 1.99 17.23
CA ASP A 459 -4.68 2.54 18.58
C ASP A 459 -5.70 1.83 19.49
N TYR A 460 -5.59 2.06 20.80
CA TYR A 460 -6.41 1.39 21.80
C TYR A 460 -7.92 1.65 21.64
N LYS A 461 -8.33 2.83 21.16
CA LYS A 461 -9.74 3.17 20.98
C LYS A 461 -10.33 2.47 19.76
N ASN A 462 -9.61 2.47 18.65
CA ASN A 462 -9.99 1.76 17.43
C ASN A 462 -10.02 0.24 17.63
N LYS A 463 -9.19 -0.32 18.53
CA LYS A 463 -9.31 -1.73 18.94
C LYS A 463 -10.67 -2.05 19.57
N HIS A 464 -11.23 -1.17 20.41
CA HIS A 464 -12.54 -1.38 21.01
C HIS A 464 -13.68 -1.34 19.98
N ALA A 465 -13.60 -0.43 19.00
CA ALA A 465 -14.55 -0.36 17.90
C ALA A 465 -14.61 -1.68 17.11
N ILE A 466 -13.46 -2.28 16.84
CA ILE A 466 -13.36 -3.60 16.19
C ILE A 466 -13.97 -4.69 17.06
N VAL A 467 -13.65 -4.75 18.35
CA VAL A 467 -14.21 -5.77 19.26
C VAL A 467 -15.74 -5.70 19.26
N GLN A 468 -16.31 -4.50 19.34
CA GLN A 468 -17.75 -4.31 19.30
C GLN A 468 -18.34 -4.77 17.96
N TYR A 469 -17.68 -4.45 16.85
CA TYR A 469 -18.13 -4.92 15.54
C TYR A 469 -18.11 -6.45 15.42
N LEU A 470 -17.05 -7.11 15.90
CA LEU A 470 -16.97 -8.58 15.91
C LEU A 470 -18.01 -9.23 16.83
N ASP A 471 -18.37 -8.57 17.94
CA ASP A 471 -19.48 -8.99 18.78
C ASP A 471 -20.83 -8.87 18.04
N ASP A 472 -21.05 -7.76 17.34
CA ASP A 472 -22.26 -7.53 16.53
C ASP A 472 -22.45 -8.62 15.46
N LEU A 473 -21.35 -9.12 14.87
CA LEU A 473 -21.39 -10.26 13.94
C LEU A 473 -21.94 -11.54 14.59
N CYS A 474 -21.66 -11.76 15.88
CA CYS A 474 -22.16 -12.94 16.61
C CYS A 474 -23.68 -12.92 16.80
N ASN A 475 -24.32 -11.75 16.71
CA ASN A 475 -25.78 -11.62 16.78
C ASN A 475 -26.48 -12.16 15.52
N THR A 476 -25.73 -12.38 14.43
CA THR A 476 -26.27 -12.96 13.20
C THR A 476 -26.15 -14.49 13.25
N GLY A 477 -27.31 -15.17 13.28
CA GLY A 477 -27.38 -16.61 13.58
C GLY A 477 -26.65 -17.54 12.59
N TYR A 478 -26.35 -17.10 11.38
CA TYR A 478 -25.65 -17.87 10.34
C TYR A 478 -24.20 -17.40 10.11
N PHE A 479 -23.67 -16.59 11.02
CA PHE A 479 -22.27 -16.16 11.00
C PHE A 479 -21.45 -16.89 12.07
N TYR A 480 -20.24 -17.25 11.69
CA TYR A 480 -19.26 -17.95 12.52
C TYR A 480 -17.92 -17.24 12.40
N GLN A 481 -17.09 -17.28 13.44
CA GLN A 481 -15.82 -16.56 13.44
C GLN A 481 -14.67 -17.44 13.97
N ILE A 482 -13.53 -17.39 13.29
CA ILE A 482 -12.23 -17.83 13.81
C ILE A 482 -11.30 -16.61 13.76
N ILE A 483 -10.98 -16.08 14.93
CA ILE A 483 -10.18 -14.87 15.10
C ILE A 483 -8.78 -15.29 15.54
N LEU A 484 -7.79 -15.02 14.71
CA LEU A 484 -6.38 -15.29 14.95
C LEU A 484 -5.69 -13.98 15.38
N THR A 485 -4.95 -13.99 16.48
CA THR A 485 -4.22 -12.80 16.95
C THR A 485 -2.88 -13.16 17.61
N HIS A 486 -1.85 -12.35 17.42
CA HIS A 486 -0.65 -12.36 18.27
C HIS A 486 -0.71 -11.34 19.41
N ASN A 487 -1.63 -10.37 19.36
CA ASN A 487 -1.80 -9.41 20.43
C ASN A 487 -2.61 -10.05 21.57
N PHE A 488 -1.96 -10.29 22.72
CA PHE A 488 -2.58 -10.96 23.86
C PHE A 488 -3.63 -10.09 24.55
N ASP A 489 -3.43 -8.76 24.58
CA ASP A 489 -4.43 -7.83 25.11
C ASP A 489 -5.73 -7.84 24.31
N PHE A 490 -5.64 -7.87 22.98
CA PHE A 490 -6.79 -8.01 22.09
C PHE A 490 -7.46 -9.37 22.30
N PHE A 491 -6.68 -10.46 22.35
CA PHE A 491 -7.18 -11.81 22.67
C PHE A 491 -7.96 -11.86 23.99
N ARG A 492 -7.40 -11.26 25.05
CA ARG A 492 -8.03 -11.14 26.36
C ARG A 492 -9.30 -10.30 26.30
N THR A 493 -9.30 -9.23 25.51
CA THR A 493 -10.46 -8.37 25.31
C THR A 493 -11.59 -9.13 24.63
N LEU A 494 -11.31 -9.93 23.59
CA LEU A 494 -12.31 -10.81 22.95
C LEU A 494 -12.92 -11.80 23.96
N ALA A 495 -12.07 -12.47 24.74
CA ALA A 495 -12.48 -13.45 25.74
C ALA A 495 -13.27 -12.86 26.92
N ASN A 496 -13.06 -11.58 27.23
CA ASN A 496 -13.78 -10.88 28.29
C ASN A 496 -15.12 -10.29 27.85
N ASN A 497 -15.30 -10.05 26.54
CA ASN A 497 -16.52 -9.47 26.00
C ASN A 497 -17.50 -10.55 25.53
N PHE A 498 -17.18 -11.26 24.45
CA PHE A 498 -18.16 -12.14 23.78
C PHE A 498 -17.66 -13.57 23.52
N VAL A 499 -16.35 -13.79 23.35
CA VAL A 499 -15.82 -15.13 23.07
C VAL A 499 -15.82 -15.97 24.34
N HIS A 500 -16.54 -17.10 24.31
CA HIS A 500 -16.61 -18.00 25.46
C HIS A 500 -15.24 -18.64 25.75
N ARG A 501 -14.89 -18.79 27.05
CA ARG A 501 -13.58 -19.31 27.50
C ARG A 501 -13.19 -20.66 26.90
N ASP A 502 -14.13 -21.58 26.74
CA ASP A 502 -13.89 -22.88 26.08
C ASP A 502 -13.48 -22.77 24.59
N ARG A 503 -13.78 -21.64 23.95
CA ARG A 503 -13.46 -21.32 22.54
C ARG A 503 -12.26 -20.37 22.43
N CYS A 504 -11.55 -20.14 23.54
CA CYS A 504 -10.28 -19.43 23.57
C CYS A 504 -9.15 -20.47 23.51
N LEU A 505 -8.39 -20.49 22.42
CA LEU A 505 -7.33 -21.46 22.17
C LEU A 505 -5.97 -20.77 22.02
N MET A 506 -4.90 -21.53 22.25
CA MET A 506 -3.52 -21.09 22.03
C MET A 506 -2.80 -22.10 21.14
N ALA A 507 -2.13 -21.58 20.12
CA ALA A 507 -1.39 -22.40 19.18
C ALA A 507 0.02 -22.69 19.71
N ASN A 508 0.37 -23.97 19.78
CA ASN A 508 1.69 -24.45 20.17
C ASN A 508 2.34 -25.18 19.00
N ARG A 509 3.67 -25.03 18.86
CA ARG A 509 4.46 -25.79 17.88
C ARG A 509 5.12 -26.97 18.58
N ASN A 510 4.83 -28.17 18.08
CA ASN A 510 5.58 -29.38 18.40
C ASN A 510 6.55 -29.69 17.25
N SER A 511 7.42 -30.68 17.44
CA SER A 511 8.52 -31.03 16.50
C SER A 511 8.09 -31.19 15.03
N SER A 512 6.83 -31.51 14.75
CA SER A 512 6.29 -31.59 13.38
C SER A 512 4.81 -31.24 13.20
N SER A 513 4.17 -30.65 14.21
CA SER A 513 2.74 -30.34 14.19
C SER A 513 2.41 -29.08 14.97
N ILE A 514 1.29 -28.45 14.63
CA ILE A 514 0.69 -27.37 15.40
C ILE A 514 -0.52 -27.94 16.14
N THR A 515 -0.62 -27.67 17.43
CA THR A 515 -1.75 -28.07 18.26
C THR A 515 -2.42 -26.83 18.85
N LEU A 516 -3.75 -26.87 19.00
CA LEU A 516 -4.51 -25.82 19.65
C LEU A 516 -4.97 -26.31 21.02
N ALA A 517 -4.38 -25.79 22.09
CA ALA A 517 -4.77 -26.10 23.46
C ALA A 517 -5.72 -25.02 24.00
N LYS A 518 -6.57 -25.37 24.98
CA LYS A 518 -7.38 -24.36 25.67
C LYS A 518 -6.47 -23.32 26.35
N ALA A 519 -6.82 -22.06 26.20
CA ALA A 519 -6.04 -20.97 26.77
C ALA A 519 -6.11 -20.93 28.30
N GLU A 520 -4.95 -20.93 28.94
CA GLU A 520 -4.81 -20.75 30.39
C GLU A 520 -4.53 -19.29 30.76
N GLY A 521 -4.97 -18.89 31.97
CA GLY A 521 -4.64 -17.60 32.58
C GLY A 521 -4.99 -16.33 31.79
N ILE A 522 -6.00 -16.39 30.91
CA ILE A 522 -6.62 -15.23 30.22
C ILE A 522 -7.01 -14.12 31.22
N LYS A 523 -7.56 -14.52 32.38
CA LYS A 523 -7.89 -13.62 33.48
C LYS A 523 -6.85 -13.78 34.60
N ASN A 524 -5.93 -12.82 34.64
CA ASN A 524 -4.95 -12.63 35.72
C ASN A 524 -4.16 -13.91 36.07
N TYR A 525 -3.16 -14.24 35.23
CA TYR A 525 -2.32 -15.44 35.34
C TYR A 525 -1.69 -15.59 36.74
N PHE A 526 -1.23 -14.49 37.34
CA PHE A 526 -0.65 -14.50 38.69
C PHE A 526 -1.67 -14.96 39.74
N ILE A 527 -2.85 -14.34 39.82
CA ILE A 527 -3.87 -14.71 40.80
C ILE A 527 -4.43 -16.11 40.51
N GLY A 528 -4.68 -16.42 39.24
CA GLY A 528 -5.34 -17.65 38.82
C GLY A 528 -4.47 -18.90 38.91
N LYS A 529 -3.13 -18.77 38.85
CA LYS A 529 -2.20 -19.91 38.81
C LYS A 529 -1.03 -19.79 39.78
N TRP A 530 -0.33 -18.66 39.83
CA TRP A 530 0.93 -18.57 40.59
C TRP A 530 0.75 -18.34 42.10
N LYS A 531 -0.09 -17.38 42.49
CA LYS A 531 -0.21 -16.90 43.86
C LYS A 531 -0.41 -18.04 44.87
N ASN A 532 -1.33 -18.96 44.58
CA ASN A 532 -1.68 -20.03 45.51
C ASN A 532 -0.78 -21.27 45.39
N ASN A 533 0.13 -21.33 44.41
CA ASN A 533 0.97 -22.49 44.13
C ASN A 533 2.47 -22.23 44.36
N VAL A 534 2.83 -21.11 45.00
CA VAL A 534 4.23 -20.74 45.26
C VAL A 534 4.96 -21.78 46.14
N ALA A 535 4.26 -22.41 47.09
CA ALA A 535 4.86 -23.39 48.00
C ALA A 535 4.77 -24.83 47.47
N THR A 536 4.01 -25.08 46.40
CA THR A 536 3.78 -26.42 45.84
C THR A 536 4.50 -26.67 44.52
N SER A 537 4.94 -25.61 43.83
CA SER A 537 5.71 -25.69 42.60
C SER A 537 6.98 -24.85 42.70
N ASP A 538 8.13 -25.52 42.73
CA ASP A 538 9.44 -24.89 42.70
C ASP A 538 9.60 -23.97 41.47
N CYS A 539 9.01 -24.33 40.31
CA CYS A 539 9.06 -23.48 39.12
C CYS A 539 8.31 -22.16 39.33
N ILE A 540 7.10 -22.24 39.91
CA ILE A 540 6.30 -21.05 40.23
C ILE A 540 7.02 -20.19 41.27
N LEU A 541 7.63 -20.81 42.29
CA LEU A 541 8.40 -20.12 43.32
C LEU A 541 9.48 -19.21 42.71
N CYS A 542 10.29 -19.75 41.80
CA CYS A 542 11.30 -18.96 41.10
C CYS A 542 10.67 -17.89 40.18
N ALA A 543 9.61 -18.24 39.45
CA ALA A 543 8.95 -17.33 38.51
C ALA A 543 8.26 -16.13 39.19
N THR A 544 7.90 -16.23 40.47
CA THR A 544 7.27 -15.14 41.21
C THR A 544 8.24 -14.08 41.74
N ILE A 545 9.56 -14.32 41.69
CA ILE A 545 10.59 -13.38 42.21
C ILE A 545 10.48 -11.98 41.57
N PRO A 546 10.46 -11.81 40.23
CA PRO A 546 10.35 -10.48 39.61
C PRO A 546 9.07 -9.74 39.99
N PHE A 547 7.97 -10.48 40.08
CA PHE A 547 6.66 -9.89 40.36
C PHE A 547 6.57 -9.34 41.78
N ILE A 548 7.06 -10.11 42.76
CA ILE A 548 7.08 -9.68 44.17
C ILE A 548 8.03 -8.51 44.35
N ARG A 549 9.20 -8.55 43.69
CA ARG A 549 10.15 -7.44 43.69
C ARG A 549 9.47 -6.13 43.23
N ASN A 550 8.72 -6.18 42.13
CA ASN A 550 8.04 -5.00 41.59
C ASN A 550 6.88 -4.52 42.48
N LEU A 551 6.14 -5.44 43.13
CA LEU A 551 5.14 -5.05 44.12
C LEU A 551 5.77 -4.33 45.32
N ILE A 552 6.93 -4.80 45.78
CA ILE A 552 7.68 -4.14 46.87
C ILE A 552 8.22 -2.79 46.40
N GLU A 553 8.74 -2.70 45.18
CA GLU A 553 9.17 -1.43 44.57
C GLU A 553 8.04 -0.38 44.58
N TYR A 554 6.83 -0.77 44.15
CA TYR A 554 5.68 0.15 44.11
C TYR A 554 5.11 0.51 45.48
N THR A 555 5.30 -0.34 46.50
CA THR A 555 4.70 -0.14 47.83
C THR A 555 5.67 0.42 48.86
N LYS A 556 6.96 0.09 48.76
CA LYS A 556 8.01 0.42 49.74
C LYS A 556 9.23 1.14 49.12
N GLY A 557 9.47 0.99 47.81
CA GLY A 557 10.56 1.63 47.08
C GLY A 557 11.83 0.78 46.92
N GLU A 558 12.79 1.27 46.12
CA GLU A 558 14.02 0.54 45.75
C GLU A 558 15.04 0.36 46.89
N SER A 559 14.92 1.13 47.98
CA SER A 559 15.85 1.06 49.12
C SER A 559 15.44 0.01 50.17
N ASP A 560 14.29 -0.66 49.97
CA ASP A 560 13.78 -1.65 50.93
C ASP A 560 14.66 -2.92 50.95
N PRO A 561 14.98 -3.49 52.14
CA PRO A 561 15.81 -4.69 52.23
C PRO A 561 15.25 -5.90 51.48
N ASP A 562 13.92 -6.05 51.44
CA ASP A 562 13.26 -7.15 50.72
C ASP A 562 13.46 -6.95 49.21
N TYR A 563 13.34 -5.71 48.70
CA TYR A 563 13.60 -5.38 47.31
C TYR A 563 15.04 -5.69 46.90
N LEU A 564 16.02 -5.32 47.73
CA LEU A 564 17.43 -5.60 47.49
C LEU A 564 17.70 -7.11 47.48
N THR A 565 17.12 -7.85 48.43
CA THR A 565 17.24 -9.32 48.49
C THR A 565 16.67 -9.99 47.25
N LEU A 566 15.49 -9.57 46.79
CA LEU A 566 14.89 -10.11 45.57
C LEU A 566 15.66 -9.68 44.31
N THR A 567 16.29 -8.51 44.31
CA THR A 567 17.19 -8.08 43.23
C THR A 567 18.41 -8.99 43.14
N SER A 568 19.01 -9.38 44.27
CA SER A 568 20.08 -10.38 44.31
C SER A 568 19.65 -11.77 43.82
N LEU A 569 18.35 -12.09 43.80
CA LEU A 569 17.84 -13.34 43.22
C LEU A 569 17.62 -13.27 41.70
N LEU A 570 17.65 -12.08 41.10
CA LEU A 570 17.55 -11.87 39.65
C LEU A 570 18.91 -11.66 38.99
N HIS A 571 19.93 -11.34 39.78
CA HIS A 571 21.27 -11.02 39.35
C HIS A 571 22.32 -11.81 40.13
N TRP A 572 23.52 -11.96 39.56
CA TRP A 572 24.67 -12.50 40.25
C TRP A 572 25.35 -11.42 41.10
N MET A 573 25.11 -11.44 42.41
CA MET A 573 25.66 -10.51 43.40
C MET A 573 26.39 -11.27 44.52
N ASN A 574 27.13 -10.55 45.37
CA ASN A 574 27.96 -11.15 46.42
C ASN A 574 27.19 -11.98 47.46
N ASN A 575 25.91 -11.69 47.66
CA ASN A 575 25.02 -12.38 48.59
C ASN A 575 24.05 -13.36 47.92
N THR A 576 24.03 -13.47 46.59
CA THR A 576 23.08 -14.35 45.87
C THR A 576 23.17 -15.80 46.33
N ASP A 577 24.38 -16.29 46.60
CA ASP A 577 24.64 -17.66 47.06
C ASP A 577 24.11 -17.98 48.45
N THR A 578 23.87 -16.97 49.28
CA THR A 578 23.46 -17.17 50.68
C THR A 578 21.95 -17.20 50.86
N ILE A 579 21.18 -16.78 49.86
CA ILE A 579 19.72 -16.63 49.97
C ILE A 579 19.02 -17.99 49.87
N THR A 580 18.18 -18.28 50.86
CA THR A 580 17.44 -19.54 51.00
C THR A 580 15.97 -19.42 50.58
N VAL A 581 15.34 -20.56 50.31
CA VAL A 581 13.89 -20.63 50.04
C VAL A 581 13.08 -20.08 51.22
N GLY A 582 13.51 -20.33 52.46
CA GLY A 582 12.85 -19.85 53.67
C GLY A 582 12.86 -18.33 53.81
N GLU A 583 13.97 -17.67 53.47
CA GLU A 583 14.07 -16.21 53.42
C GLU A 583 13.13 -15.63 52.35
N TYR A 584 13.09 -16.24 51.16
CA TYR A 584 12.15 -15.84 50.11
C TYR A 584 10.68 -15.97 50.56
N LEU A 585 10.31 -17.11 51.18
CA LEU A 585 8.96 -17.33 51.67
C LEU A 585 8.59 -16.40 52.83
N THR A 586 9.57 -15.93 53.61
CA THR A 586 9.36 -14.88 54.62
C THR A 586 8.91 -13.57 53.97
N ILE A 587 9.60 -13.15 52.89
CA ILE A 587 9.21 -11.97 52.10
C ILE A 587 7.83 -12.16 51.48
N TYR A 588 7.56 -13.34 50.91
CA TYR A 588 6.26 -13.68 50.33
C TYR A 588 5.11 -13.57 51.35
N ASN A 589 5.29 -14.20 52.51
CA ASN A 589 4.31 -14.22 53.60
C ASN A 589 4.00 -12.79 54.09
N SER A 590 5.04 -11.96 54.24
CA SER A 590 4.93 -10.55 54.65
C SER A 590 4.10 -9.73 53.65
N LEU A 591 4.32 -9.92 52.34
CA LEU A 591 3.63 -9.17 51.30
C LEU A 591 2.15 -9.59 51.13
N PHE A 592 1.86 -10.90 51.19
CA PHE A 592 0.53 -11.44 50.88
C PHE A 592 -0.29 -11.88 52.10
N GLY A 593 0.27 -11.81 53.31
CA GLY A 593 -0.40 -12.27 54.53
C GLY A 593 -0.60 -13.78 54.58
N THR A 594 0.31 -14.56 53.98
CA THR A 594 0.27 -16.03 53.97
C THR A 594 1.13 -16.65 55.08
N SER A 595 1.09 -17.97 55.23
CA SER A 595 1.80 -18.71 56.28
C SER A 595 2.51 -19.95 55.72
N HIS A 596 3.29 -19.77 54.64
CA HIS A 596 4.14 -20.82 54.10
C HIS A 596 5.34 -21.08 55.01
N ASP A 597 5.90 -22.30 54.97
CA ASP A 597 7.03 -22.71 55.79
C ASP A 597 8.32 -21.94 55.43
N SER A 598 8.77 -21.07 56.33
CA SER A 598 9.98 -20.26 56.16
C SER A 598 11.25 -20.92 56.74
N SER A 599 11.19 -22.17 57.17
CA SER A 599 12.36 -22.90 57.70
C SER A 599 13.22 -23.60 56.64
N ASN A 600 12.81 -23.52 55.37
CA ASN A 600 13.46 -24.21 54.26
C ASN A 600 14.85 -23.62 53.94
N THR A 601 15.90 -24.42 54.18
CA THR A 601 17.31 -24.02 54.01
C THR A 601 17.88 -24.29 52.61
N ARG A 602 17.08 -24.76 51.65
CA ARG A 602 17.54 -24.97 50.26
C ARG A 602 17.99 -23.63 49.67
N SER A 603 19.13 -23.64 48.96
CA SER A 603 19.60 -22.47 48.21
C SER A 603 18.65 -22.14 47.06
N MET A 604 18.25 -20.86 46.95
CA MET A 604 17.41 -20.38 45.86
C MET A 604 18.11 -20.50 44.50
N LYS A 605 19.42 -20.20 44.46
CA LYS A 605 20.22 -20.33 43.23
C LYS A 605 20.30 -21.78 42.76
N ASP A 606 20.60 -22.70 43.65
CA ASP A 606 20.74 -24.12 43.28
C ASP A 606 19.39 -24.69 42.83
N LEU A 607 18.30 -24.27 43.50
CA LEU A 607 16.94 -24.60 43.08
C LEU A 607 16.65 -24.09 41.67
N LEU A 608 16.95 -22.81 41.40
CA LEU A 608 16.75 -22.17 40.10
C LEU A 608 17.46 -22.96 38.98
N PHE A 609 18.75 -23.26 39.13
CA PHE A 609 19.50 -24.00 38.12
C PHE A 609 19.07 -25.46 37.99
N THR A 610 18.71 -26.12 39.10
CA THR A 610 18.16 -27.49 39.06
C THR A 610 16.90 -27.53 38.20
N LYS A 611 15.97 -26.60 38.43
CA LYS A 611 14.72 -26.53 37.67
C LYS A 611 14.93 -26.09 36.22
N ALA A 612 15.86 -25.18 35.95
CA ALA A 612 16.22 -24.82 34.58
C ALA A 612 16.72 -26.05 33.78
N ASN A 613 17.58 -26.88 34.39
CA ASN A 613 18.07 -28.11 33.79
C ASN A 613 16.97 -29.16 33.60
N GLU A 614 16.06 -29.33 34.58
CA GLU A 614 14.89 -30.22 34.44
C GLU A 614 14.00 -29.80 33.27
N ILE A 615 13.70 -28.50 33.13
CA ILE A 615 12.92 -27.96 32.00
C ILE A 615 13.62 -28.28 30.68
N CYS A 616 14.94 -28.05 30.58
CA CYS A 616 15.69 -28.35 29.35
C CYS A 616 15.71 -29.83 28.98
N ALA A 617 15.49 -30.73 29.94
CA ALA A 617 15.46 -32.18 29.73
C ALA A 617 14.08 -32.71 29.30
N HIS A 618 13.02 -31.91 29.40
CA HIS A 618 11.68 -32.32 28.99
C HIS A 618 11.57 -32.44 27.46
N SER A 619 10.83 -33.44 26.98
CA SER A 619 10.65 -33.70 25.55
C SER A 619 9.57 -32.83 24.89
N THR A 620 8.63 -32.31 25.70
CA THR A 620 7.45 -31.57 25.24
C THR A 620 7.09 -30.48 26.23
N HIS A 621 6.74 -29.32 25.71
CA HIS A 621 6.29 -28.17 26.48
C HIS A 621 4.93 -27.70 25.97
N ASP A 622 3.86 -28.04 26.69
CA ASP A 622 2.49 -27.71 26.26
C ASP A 622 1.98 -26.43 26.93
N GLY A 623 1.28 -25.58 26.18
CA GLY A 623 0.64 -24.37 26.71
C GLY A 623 1.59 -23.19 26.88
N LEU A 624 1.18 -22.21 27.72
CA LEU A 624 1.90 -20.95 27.89
C LEU A 624 3.24 -21.11 28.62
N ASN A 625 3.31 -22.04 29.58
CA ASN A 625 4.47 -22.31 30.45
C ASN A 625 5.20 -21.05 30.90
N LEU A 626 4.44 -20.03 31.30
CA LEU A 626 5.00 -18.72 31.62
C LEU A 626 5.99 -18.83 32.80
N GLU A 627 5.68 -19.70 33.76
CA GLU A 627 6.55 -20.01 34.90
C GLU A 627 7.93 -20.49 34.43
N ASP A 628 7.97 -21.45 33.52
CA ASP A 628 9.21 -22.01 32.98
C ASP A 628 9.97 -20.98 32.15
N LYS A 629 9.28 -20.16 31.36
CA LYS A 629 9.90 -19.09 30.56
C LYS A 629 10.54 -18.03 31.45
N VAL A 630 9.88 -17.61 32.52
CA VAL A 630 10.44 -16.64 33.49
C VAL A 630 11.63 -17.28 34.19
N LEU A 631 11.49 -18.51 34.67
CA LEU A 631 12.56 -19.24 35.34
C LEU A 631 13.80 -19.36 34.46
N LEU A 632 13.65 -19.81 33.21
CA LEU A 632 14.74 -19.89 32.24
C LEU A 632 15.36 -18.52 31.95
N SER A 633 14.55 -17.45 31.91
CA SER A 633 15.07 -16.09 31.71
C SER A 633 15.96 -15.66 32.88
N ILE A 634 15.54 -15.92 34.12
CA ILE A 634 16.34 -15.64 35.33
C ILE A 634 17.62 -16.48 35.33
N ALA A 635 17.51 -17.80 35.09
CA ALA A 635 18.65 -18.70 35.08
C ALA A 635 19.68 -18.35 33.99
N THR A 636 19.22 -18.06 32.77
CA THR A 636 20.07 -17.61 31.65
C THR A 636 20.81 -16.33 32.00
N ARG A 637 20.09 -15.37 32.58
CA ARG A 637 20.66 -14.08 32.97
C ARG A 637 21.74 -14.25 34.03
N MET A 638 21.44 -15.01 35.08
CA MET A 638 22.35 -15.27 36.19
C MET A 638 23.59 -16.03 35.73
N GLN A 639 23.45 -17.06 34.90
CA GLN A 639 24.59 -17.80 34.36
C GLN A 639 25.52 -16.91 33.51
N ALA A 640 24.95 -16.00 32.70
CA ALA A 640 25.74 -15.07 31.90
C ALA A 640 26.54 -14.08 32.79
N GLU A 641 25.96 -13.63 33.89
CA GLU A 641 26.65 -12.77 34.86
C GLU A 641 27.71 -13.54 35.66
N ILE A 642 27.45 -14.80 36.04
CA ILE A 642 28.46 -15.68 36.66
C ILE A 642 29.68 -15.82 35.75
N PHE A 643 29.47 -16.09 34.46
CA PHE A 643 30.54 -16.16 33.47
C PHE A 643 31.31 -14.84 33.38
N LEU A 644 30.62 -13.72 33.19
CA LEU A 644 31.24 -12.39 33.05
C LEU A 644 32.05 -12.00 34.29
N THR A 645 31.51 -12.18 35.49
CA THR A 645 32.21 -11.89 36.74
C THR A 645 33.45 -12.78 36.89
N THR A 646 33.35 -14.07 36.56
CA THR A 646 34.49 -15.00 36.64
C THR A 646 35.60 -14.61 35.67
N GLU A 647 35.25 -14.31 34.42
CA GLU A 647 36.24 -13.90 33.41
C GLU A 647 36.83 -12.53 33.70
N LEU A 648 36.05 -11.56 34.19
CA LEU A 648 36.58 -10.26 34.58
C LEU A 648 37.53 -10.38 35.78
N ARG A 649 37.24 -11.23 36.77
CA ARG A 649 38.19 -11.53 37.87
C ARG A 649 39.50 -12.08 37.33
N ARG A 650 39.44 -13.00 36.36
CA ARG A 650 40.62 -13.59 35.72
C ARG A 650 41.41 -12.56 34.91
N LEU A 651 40.75 -11.78 34.07
CA LEU A 651 41.35 -10.77 33.19
C LEU A 651 41.96 -9.60 33.98
N LYS A 652 41.29 -9.15 35.05
CA LYS A 652 41.77 -8.08 35.94
C LYS A 652 42.77 -8.56 36.99
N ARG A 653 42.88 -9.88 37.19
CA ARG A 653 43.66 -10.50 38.27
C ARG A 653 43.21 -10.04 39.65
N ASP A 654 41.91 -9.86 39.83
CA ASP A 654 41.29 -9.44 41.08
C ASP A 654 40.19 -10.44 41.42
N SER A 655 40.47 -11.37 42.35
CA SER A 655 39.50 -12.37 42.80
C SER A 655 38.33 -11.77 43.60
N SER A 656 38.48 -10.55 44.11
CA SER A 656 37.48 -9.86 44.91
C SER A 656 36.54 -8.97 44.09
N TYR A 657 36.77 -8.85 42.78
CA TYR A 657 35.97 -7.99 41.91
C TYR A 657 34.47 -8.35 41.95
N TRP A 658 33.68 -7.29 42.14
CA TRP A 658 32.23 -7.22 41.97
C TRP A 658 31.90 -5.89 41.28
N PHE A 659 30.83 -5.88 40.48
CA PHE A 659 30.32 -4.64 39.91
C PHE A 659 29.29 -4.03 40.88
N GLU A 660 29.47 -2.76 41.24
CA GLU A 660 28.64 -2.07 42.26
C GLU A 660 27.75 -0.95 41.67
N GLY A 661 27.59 -0.90 40.34
CA GLY A 661 26.76 0.10 39.66
C GLY A 661 25.35 -0.36 39.30
N LYS A 662 24.52 0.57 38.80
CA LYS A 662 23.24 0.26 38.14
C LYS A 662 23.50 -0.36 36.75
N GLU A 663 22.48 -1.01 36.17
CA GLU A 663 22.55 -1.64 34.84
C GLU A 663 23.68 -2.68 34.71
N GLN A 664 23.81 -3.53 35.74
CA GLN A 664 24.94 -4.45 35.96
C GLN A 664 25.42 -5.14 34.68
N PHE A 665 24.56 -5.82 33.95
CA PHE A 665 24.99 -6.62 32.80
C PHE A 665 25.41 -5.83 31.58
N GLY A 666 24.73 -4.73 31.28
CA GLY A 666 25.15 -3.86 30.18
C GLY A 666 26.58 -3.37 30.42
N ASN A 667 26.90 -3.04 31.67
CA ASN A 667 28.24 -2.60 32.05
C ASN A 667 29.25 -3.76 32.14
N LEU A 668 28.88 -4.93 32.66
CA LEU A 668 29.74 -6.12 32.63
C LEU A 668 30.10 -6.52 31.19
N ILE A 669 29.15 -6.49 30.25
CA ILE A 669 29.42 -6.75 28.82
C ILE A 669 30.36 -5.69 28.25
N LYS A 670 30.16 -4.40 28.54
CA LYS A 670 31.05 -3.31 28.08
C LYS A 670 32.47 -3.47 28.60
N GLU A 671 32.64 -3.80 29.88
CA GLU A 671 33.96 -4.03 30.47
C GLU A 671 34.63 -5.26 29.85
N TYR A 672 33.89 -6.35 29.68
CA TYR A 672 34.41 -7.57 29.07
C TYR A 672 34.79 -7.37 27.60
N SER A 673 33.96 -6.68 26.82
CA SER A 673 34.23 -6.40 25.41
C SER A 673 35.41 -5.44 25.21
N ALA A 674 35.62 -4.48 26.12
CA ALA A 674 36.79 -3.61 26.09
C ALA A 674 38.10 -4.38 26.31
N LEU A 675 38.08 -5.41 27.16
CA LEU A 675 39.24 -6.26 27.45
C LEU A 675 39.41 -7.38 26.41
N THR A 676 38.34 -7.84 25.79
CA THR A 676 38.32 -8.99 24.88
C THR A 676 37.44 -8.76 23.63
N PRO A 677 37.75 -7.78 22.77
CA PRO A 677 36.85 -7.34 21.70
C PRO A 677 36.57 -8.38 20.60
N SER A 678 37.34 -9.46 20.53
CA SER A 678 37.18 -10.54 19.54
C SER A 678 36.71 -11.87 20.16
N ALA A 679 36.29 -11.85 21.43
CA ALA A 679 35.72 -13.01 22.12
C ALA A 679 34.45 -13.52 21.40
N ARG A 680 34.37 -14.83 21.14
CA ARG A 680 33.20 -15.44 20.48
C ARG A 680 31.98 -15.42 21.40
N GLU A 681 32.24 -15.45 22.70
CA GLU A 681 31.29 -15.43 23.81
C GLU A 681 30.44 -14.16 23.80
N LEU A 682 30.96 -13.05 23.27
CA LEU A 682 30.22 -11.77 23.12
C LEU A 682 28.92 -11.96 22.32
N ARG A 683 28.93 -12.82 21.28
CA ARG A 683 27.72 -13.08 20.48
C ARG A 683 26.61 -13.70 21.30
N THR A 684 26.95 -14.63 22.18
CA THR A 684 26.00 -15.28 23.09
C THR A 684 25.49 -14.27 24.13
N LEU A 685 26.38 -13.46 24.71
CA LEU A 685 26.02 -12.43 25.69
C LEU A 685 25.11 -11.33 25.11
N GLU A 686 25.32 -10.93 23.85
CA GLU A 686 24.44 -10.00 23.13
C GLU A 686 23.03 -10.60 22.92
N LYS A 687 22.93 -11.89 22.56
CA LYS A 687 21.63 -12.59 22.47
C LYS A 687 20.90 -12.58 23.82
N VAL A 688 21.61 -12.83 24.91
CA VAL A 688 21.04 -12.75 26.28
C VAL A 688 20.51 -11.34 26.54
N SER A 689 21.27 -10.30 26.19
CA SER A 689 20.87 -8.90 26.37
C SER A 689 19.56 -8.56 25.65
N ILE A 690 19.39 -9.05 24.42
CA ILE A 690 18.19 -8.81 23.59
C ILE A 690 16.97 -9.61 24.10
N THR A 691 17.19 -10.84 24.57
CA THR A 691 16.11 -11.82 24.77
C THR A 691 15.55 -11.82 26.20
N VAL A 692 16.39 -11.72 27.24
CA VAL A 692 15.96 -11.94 28.63
C VAL A 692 15.97 -10.69 29.51
N SER A 693 16.59 -9.58 29.08
CA SER A 693 16.70 -8.36 29.89
C SER A 693 15.35 -7.75 30.28
N SER A 694 14.34 -7.82 29.40
CA SER A 694 12.97 -7.37 29.68
C SER A 694 12.16 -8.39 30.49
N ASN A 695 12.48 -9.68 30.38
CA ASN A 695 11.69 -10.77 30.98
C ASN A 695 11.87 -10.92 32.50
N ILE A 696 12.98 -10.42 33.05
CA ILE A 696 13.29 -10.50 34.49
C ILE A 696 12.89 -9.23 35.25
N HIS A 697 12.49 -8.16 34.55
CA HIS A 697 12.00 -6.90 35.12
C HIS A 697 10.50 -6.72 34.80
N LEU A 698 9.70 -7.73 35.15
CA LEU A 698 8.27 -7.86 34.75
C LEU A 698 7.38 -6.76 35.32
N ASN A 699 7.26 -5.61 34.66
CA ASN A 699 6.17 -4.67 34.95
C ASN A 699 4.83 -5.28 34.49
N SER A 700 3.71 -4.94 35.14
CA SER A 700 2.37 -5.51 34.85
C SER A 700 1.92 -5.35 33.38
N PHE A 701 2.56 -4.44 32.63
CA PHE A 701 2.36 -4.18 31.21
C PHE A 701 3.22 -5.07 30.27
N MET A 702 4.21 -5.80 30.78
CA MET A 702 5.31 -6.42 30.00
C MET A 702 5.27 -7.95 29.89
N TYR A 703 4.12 -8.59 30.10
CA TYR A 703 4.01 -10.03 29.83
C TYR A 703 4.03 -10.34 28.32
N GLU A 704 3.69 -9.39 27.45
CA GLU A 704 3.63 -9.65 26.00
C GLU A 704 4.97 -10.13 25.39
N PRO A 705 6.14 -9.48 25.64
CA PRO A 705 7.42 -9.97 25.13
C PRO A 705 7.74 -11.42 25.48
N ILE A 706 7.43 -11.86 26.71
CA ILE A 706 7.71 -13.24 27.13
C ILE A 706 6.67 -14.25 26.63
N LEU A 707 5.43 -13.80 26.36
CA LEU A 707 4.41 -14.64 25.73
C LEU A 707 4.80 -15.00 24.29
N ASP A 708 5.38 -14.05 23.55
CA ASP A 708 5.82 -14.23 22.17
C ASP A 708 7.10 -15.06 22.02
N LEU A 709 7.91 -15.19 23.07
CA LEU A 709 9.09 -16.04 23.07
C LEU A 709 8.72 -17.52 23.20
N THR A 710 9.24 -18.36 22.30
CA THR A 710 9.10 -19.82 22.42
C THR A 710 10.00 -20.35 23.53
N ILE A 711 9.53 -21.36 24.26
CA ILE A 711 10.33 -22.01 25.30
C ILE A 711 11.59 -22.69 24.73
N ASP A 712 11.50 -23.27 23.52
CA ASP A 712 12.64 -23.87 22.83
C ASP A 712 13.77 -22.86 22.57
N HIS A 713 13.42 -21.60 22.24
CA HIS A 713 14.40 -20.55 22.07
C HIS A 713 15.12 -20.23 23.38
N LEU A 714 14.38 -20.16 24.50
CA LEU A 714 14.96 -19.95 25.83
C LEU A 714 15.83 -21.13 26.27
N ILE A 715 15.42 -22.37 26.00
CA ILE A 715 16.21 -23.58 26.26
C ILE A 715 17.51 -23.56 25.46
N SER A 716 17.44 -23.25 24.16
CA SER A 716 18.63 -23.12 23.31
C SER A 716 19.59 -22.05 23.81
N LEU A 717 19.07 -20.90 24.23
CA LEU A 717 19.88 -19.80 24.74
C LEU A 717 20.51 -20.14 26.10
N TYR A 718 19.75 -20.75 27.01
CA TYR A 718 20.26 -21.21 28.30
C TYR A 718 21.40 -22.21 28.12
N ASN A 719 21.22 -23.21 27.24
CA ASN A 719 22.27 -24.19 26.93
C ASN A 719 23.51 -23.54 26.28
N GLU A 720 23.33 -22.55 25.40
CA GLU A 720 24.44 -21.78 24.80
C GLU A 720 25.25 -21.06 25.88
N VAL A 721 24.57 -20.46 26.87
CA VAL A 721 25.21 -19.75 27.98
C VAL A 721 25.90 -20.71 28.95
N CYS A 722 25.29 -21.85 29.28
CA CYS A 722 25.93 -22.90 30.08
C CYS A 722 27.20 -23.44 29.41
N GLY A 723 27.23 -23.49 28.07
CA GLY A 723 28.41 -23.85 27.29
C GLY A 723 29.60 -22.89 27.43
N LEU A 724 29.37 -21.63 27.82
CA LEU A 724 30.44 -20.65 28.05
C LEU A 724 31.34 -21.01 29.25
N SER A 725 30.80 -21.77 30.20
CA SER A 725 31.48 -22.12 31.46
C SER A 725 32.39 -23.36 31.36
N HIS A 726 32.47 -23.99 30.19
CA HIS A 726 33.21 -25.23 29.95
C HIS A 726 34.42 -25.09 29.01
N ILE A 727 34.91 -23.86 28.78
CA ILE A 727 36.09 -23.57 27.93
C ILE A 727 37.28 -23.12 28.77
#